data_AF-A0AAW5EMH1-F1
#
_entry.id   AF-A0AAW5EMH1-F1
#
_cell.length_a   1.000
_cell.length_b   1.000
_cell.length_c   1.000
_cell.angle_alpha   90.00
_cell.angle_beta   90.00
_cell.angle_gamma   90.00
#
_symmetry.space_group_name_H-M   'P 1'
#
loop_
_entity.id
_entity.type
_entity.pdbx_description
1 polymer ?
#
loop_
_entity_poly.entity_id
_entity_poly.type
_entity_poly.pdbx_seq_one_letter_code
_entity_poly.pdbx_strand_id
1 'polypeptide(L)'
;MIKNKMLRAEWKHLFNNKILLISMAVISFIPILYSGFFLGSIWDPYGQTKNLPVAFVNEDKGASLNGKSLNVGESVEKKLKDNHDLGWEFVSKQQADEGVNSGHFYAVVTIPSDFSQKAASITESEPQQAVINFTTTPAKNYIGSLVSNQAAAKVKSSVSEQITQAYAKGVLENLDKLGIGLDTAANGASTLHDGLGRLQSGTQTYVGGVKQLAVNQQSLTGGLAQLSDGSRKLQAGLGQLSNNLPTESQLSQLSDGMKQLQSGINQLNASVRNPSPALVAQQNKVETGMQTLAQTMRASESDLSAAGDTLRTLGTQAAASGSDSTTISLPQISNIYQAFTKTQTIIAQMGTLRDDLQALKQQLSAQQTQLQAGVSTLNNGVNQLTPNAITAFNGYNSVRFANNQLLAGSASLTNGLNEAKSGSQKLANGASLLESRSGALIDGTSQLASGADTLANKLADASNRIKIQPTGATTQQQIANPVKSEMTEKGNVPNYGYALSPYVLSLSLFVGAIVLNVIYPIRKTFSEQESAIRWWLSKASVAGVAAFMQATILMLVMVFFLGLTPEHPAHFIGAIYLTSFAYMSIVSLLVIVLDNPGRFLAMVLLVLQLGSSEGTFPIQTANGFFQAINPLVPMTYSIRALRQAISGGLDNAFYGGSMWVLVGFLLMANLLTIGFFTYRGKRKFAHTSVDGDD
;
A
#
# COMPACT_ATOMS: atom_id res chain seq x y z
N MET A 1 76.25 -42.47 59.25
CA MET A 1 76.40 -43.22 60.52
C MET A 1 75.70 -42.44 61.63
N ILE A 2 74.53 -42.86 62.08
CA ILE A 2 73.69 -42.07 62.99
C ILE A 2 74.15 -42.29 64.44
N LYS A 3 74.64 -41.24 65.12
CA LYS A 3 75.09 -41.25 66.54
C LYS A 3 73.93 -41.33 67.56
N ASN A 4 72.81 -41.98 67.25
CA ASN A 4 71.65 -42.12 68.15
C ASN A 4 71.37 -43.60 68.45
N LYS A 5 71.62 -44.05 69.68
CA LYS A 5 71.46 -45.45 70.09
C LYS A 5 70.00 -45.90 70.07
N MET A 6 69.07 -45.05 70.52
CA MET A 6 67.63 -45.35 70.54
C MET A 6 67.08 -45.56 69.13
N LEU A 7 67.43 -44.67 68.21
CA LEU A 7 67.04 -44.80 66.80
C LEU A 7 67.54 -46.12 66.21
N ARG A 8 68.82 -46.45 66.44
CA ARG A 8 69.43 -47.66 65.88
C ARG A 8 68.80 -48.94 66.45
N ALA A 9 68.46 -48.94 67.74
CA ALA A 9 67.76 -50.06 68.38
C ALA A 9 66.33 -50.25 67.83
N GLU A 10 65.61 -49.15 67.60
CA GLU A 10 64.27 -49.16 67.01
C GLU A 10 64.24 -49.82 65.63
N TRP A 11 65.14 -49.37 64.74
CA TRP A 11 65.27 -49.92 63.39
C TRP A 11 65.81 -51.35 63.38
N LYS A 12 66.75 -51.68 64.27
CA LYS A 12 67.24 -53.06 64.42
C LYS A 12 66.12 -54.00 64.86
N HIS A 13 65.26 -53.59 65.79
CA HIS A 13 64.11 -54.39 66.20
C HIS A 13 63.13 -54.60 65.03
N LEU A 14 62.84 -53.53 64.28
CA LEU A 14 61.96 -53.61 63.12
C LEU A 14 62.50 -54.58 62.05
N PHE A 15 63.77 -54.48 61.69
CA PHE A 15 64.38 -55.36 60.67
C PHE A 15 64.54 -56.81 61.13
N ASN A 16 64.74 -57.05 62.44
CA ASN A 16 64.87 -58.40 62.97
C ASN A 16 63.51 -59.10 63.14
N ASN A 17 62.43 -58.35 63.36
CA ASN A 17 61.08 -58.89 63.51
C ASN A 17 60.38 -58.98 62.15
N LYS A 18 60.55 -60.12 61.46
CA LYS A 18 59.98 -60.37 60.12
C LYS A 18 58.45 -60.17 60.06
N ILE A 19 57.73 -60.56 61.12
CA ILE A 19 56.27 -60.41 61.19
C ILE A 19 55.89 -58.92 61.24
N LEU A 20 56.58 -58.13 62.07
CA LEU A 20 56.33 -56.69 62.19
C LEU A 20 56.69 -55.94 60.90
N LEU A 21 57.79 -56.31 60.24
CA LEU A 21 58.21 -55.70 58.99
C LEU A 21 57.25 -55.98 57.83
N ILE A 22 56.78 -57.24 57.70
CA ILE A 22 55.74 -57.61 56.73
C ILE A 22 54.43 -56.87 57.06
N SER A 23 54.06 -56.79 58.34
CA SER A 23 52.87 -56.06 58.77
C SER A 23 52.96 -54.58 58.39
N MET A 24 54.11 -53.93 58.60
CA MET A 24 54.32 -52.53 58.19
C MET A 24 54.24 -52.33 56.67
N ALA A 25 54.77 -53.29 55.89
CA ALA A 25 54.64 -53.26 54.45
C ALA A 25 53.16 -53.36 54.03
N VAL A 26 52.41 -54.35 54.54
CA VAL A 26 50.98 -54.55 54.24
C VAL A 26 50.13 -53.33 54.65
N ILE A 27 50.40 -52.74 55.82
CA ILE A 27 49.68 -51.56 56.31
C ILE A 27 49.85 -50.35 55.38
N SER A 28 51.01 -50.22 54.75
CA SER A 28 51.26 -49.13 53.80
C SER A 28 50.36 -49.20 52.55
N PHE A 29 49.73 -50.36 52.29
CA PHE A 29 48.73 -50.55 51.22
C PHE A 29 47.28 -50.34 51.69
N ILE A 30 47.00 -50.27 52.99
CA ILE A 30 45.62 -50.09 53.50
C ILE A 30 44.94 -48.84 52.95
N PRO A 31 45.62 -47.68 52.80
CA PRO A 31 45.01 -46.52 52.15
C PRO A 31 44.49 -46.78 50.72
N ILE A 32 45.02 -47.79 50.01
CA ILE A 32 44.54 -48.19 48.68
C ILE A 32 43.15 -48.83 48.74
N LEU A 33 42.77 -49.49 49.84
CA LEU A 33 41.44 -50.11 49.93
C LEU A 33 40.33 -49.06 49.81
N TYR A 34 40.52 -47.89 50.39
CA TYR A 34 39.55 -46.79 50.34
C TYR A 34 39.73 -45.92 49.10
N SER A 35 40.96 -45.53 48.74
CA SER A 35 41.14 -44.66 47.56
C SER A 35 41.24 -45.42 46.25
N GLY A 36 41.83 -46.60 46.19
CA GLY A 36 41.94 -47.39 44.96
C GLY A 36 40.62 -48.08 44.60
N PHE A 37 40.13 -48.96 45.49
CA PHE A 37 38.96 -49.80 45.18
C PHE A 37 37.64 -49.04 45.29
N PHE A 38 37.39 -48.35 46.42
CA PHE A 38 36.12 -47.64 46.60
C PHE A 38 35.98 -46.47 45.61
N LEU A 39 36.95 -45.55 45.54
CA LEU A 39 36.87 -44.45 44.56
C LEU A 39 36.91 -44.95 43.12
N GLY A 40 37.69 -46.00 42.81
CA GLY A 40 37.72 -46.62 41.50
C GLY A 40 36.35 -47.15 41.05
N SER A 41 35.55 -47.72 41.98
CA SER A 41 34.19 -48.18 41.69
C SER A 41 33.19 -47.07 41.35
N ILE A 42 33.49 -45.83 41.74
CA ILE A 42 32.66 -44.64 41.51
C ILE A 42 33.44 -43.52 40.80
N TRP A 43 34.44 -43.87 39.99
CA TRP A 43 35.33 -42.90 39.36
C TRP A 43 34.59 -41.95 38.41
N ASP A 44 33.66 -42.49 37.60
CA ASP A 44 32.89 -41.68 36.66
C ASP A 44 31.45 -42.17 36.45
N PRO A 45 30.61 -42.19 37.51
CA PRO A 45 29.20 -42.56 37.39
C PRO A 45 28.39 -41.64 36.47
N TYR A 46 28.77 -40.35 36.36
CA TYR A 46 28.05 -39.38 35.53
C TYR A 46 28.47 -39.41 34.06
N GLY A 47 29.70 -39.82 33.73
CA GLY A 47 30.10 -40.09 32.33
C GLY A 47 29.57 -41.41 31.77
N GLN A 48 28.98 -42.26 32.62
CA GLN A 48 28.42 -43.57 32.26
C GLN A 48 26.89 -43.58 32.22
N THR A 49 26.25 -42.42 32.09
CA THR A 49 24.78 -42.27 32.04
C THR A 49 24.12 -42.94 30.85
N LYS A 50 24.87 -43.28 29.79
CA LYS A 50 24.44 -44.18 28.71
C LYS A 50 23.96 -45.56 29.18
N ASN A 51 24.38 -46.00 30.36
CA ASN A 51 23.94 -47.26 30.98
C ASN A 51 22.74 -47.07 31.91
N LEU A 52 22.21 -45.84 32.04
CA LEU A 52 21.04 -45.54 32.85
C LEU A 52 19.78 -45.78 32.00
N PRO A 53 18.98 -46.83 32.26
CA PRO A 53 17.80 -47.14 31.46
C PRO A 53 16.72 -46.08 31.68
N VAL A 54 16.38 -45.38 30.60
CA VAL A 54 15.33 -44.36 30.54
C VAL A 54 14.40 -44.71 29.39
N ALA A 55 13.12 -44.94 29.69
CA ALA A 55 12.14 -45.27 28.68
C ALA A 55 11.59 -44.01 28.00
N PHE A 56 11.45 -44.06 26.68
CA PHE A 56 10.73 -43.08 25.88
C PHE A 56 9.52 -43.73 25.22
N VAL A 57 8.34 -43.15 25.45
CA VAL A 57 7.06 -43.61 24.93
C VAL A 57 6.46 -42.50 24.07
N ASN A 58 6.17 -42.81 22.80
CA ASN A 58 5.56 -41.88 21.86
C ASN A 58 4.17 -42.37 21.46
N GLU A 59 3.12 -41.75 22.00
CA GLU A 59 1.73 -42.04 21.64
C GLU A 59 1.17 -41.02 20.63
N ASP A 60 1.96 -40.00 20.25
CA ASP A 60 1.56 -38.87 19.42
C ASP A 60 1.05 -39.31 18.04
N LYS A 61 -0.14 -38.82 17.66
CA LYS A 61 -0.76 -39.16 16.37
C LYS A 61 -0.45 -38.17 15.25
N GLY A 62 0.27 -37.09 15.55
CA GLY A 62 0.53 -36.01 14.61
C GLY A 62 -0.66 -35.07 14.43
N ALA A 63 -0.45 -33.97 13.71
CA ALA A 63 -1.47 -32.98 13.37
C ALA A 63 -1.21 -32.35 11.99
N SER A 64 -2.07 -31.41 11.58
CA SER A 64 -1.87 -30.59 10.38
C SER A 64 -1.83 -29.12 10.78
N LEU A 65 -0.78 -28.40 10.37
CA LEU A 65 -0.63 -26.97 10.57
C LEU A 65 -0.45 -26.30 9.20
N ASN A 66 -1.36 -25.40 8.83
CA ASN A 66 -1.35 -24.72 7.53
C ASN A 66 -1.26 -25.67 6.31
N GLY A 67 -1.92 -26.83 6.40
CA GLY A 67 -1.93 -27.85 5.33
C GLY A 67 -0.68 -28.71 5.23
N LYS A 68 0.28 -28.57 6.15
CA LYS A 68 1.47 -29.42 6.28
C LYS A 68 1.33 -30.32 7.50
N SER A 69 1.75 -31.59 7.38
CA SER A 69 1.82 -32.52 8.51
C SER A 69 2.83 -32.01 9.55
N LEU A 70 2.41 -32.00 10.82
CA LEU A 70 3.19 -31.63 11.98
C LEU A 70 3.23 -32.82 12.94
N ASN A 71 4.39 -33.50 13.00
CA ASN A 71 4.63 -34.64 13.90
C ASN A 71 5.74 -34.29 14.89
N VAL A 72 5.38 -33.57 15.96
CA VAL A 72 6.34 -33.12 16.97
C VAL A 72 6.86 -34.32 17.77
N GLY A 73 6.01 -35.27 18.17
CA GLY A 73 6.43 -36.46 18.92
C GLY A 73 7.47 -37.29 18.18
N GLU A 74 7.23 -37.56 16.89
CA GLU A 74 8.17 -38.27 16.01
C GLU A 74 9.51 -37.53 15.86
N SER A 75 9.47 -36.20 15.74
CA SER A 75 10.67 -35.36 15.65
C SER A 75 11.51 -35.41 16.93
N VAL A 76 10.84 -35.43 18.09
CA VAL A 76 11.49 -35.58 19.40
C VAL A 76 12.08 -36.98 19.54
N GLU A 77 11.33 -38.02 19.17
CA GLU A 77 11.80 -39.41 19.19
C GLU A 77 13.09 -39.58 18.37
N LYS A 78 13.10 -39.05 17.15
CA LYS A 78 14.27 -39.12 16.26
C LYS A 78 15.50 -38.45 16.87
N LYS A 79 15.35 -37.26 17.47
CA LYS A 79 16.46 -36.57 18.15
C LYS A 79 16.97 -37.33 19.37
N LEU A 80 16.07 -37.99 20.11
CA LEU A 80 16.48 -38.79 21.27
C LEU A 80 17.17 -40.08 20.85
N LYS A 81 16.81 -40.67 19.71
CA LYS A 81 17.54 -41.82 19.12
C LYS A 81 18.99 -41.46 18.78
N ASP A 82 19.23 -40.22 18.34
CA ASP A 82 20.56 -39.72 18.04
C ASP A 82 21.33 -39.25 19.29
N ASN A 83 20.65 -39.08 20.43
CA ASN A 83 21.25 -38.70 21.70
C ASN A 83 21.80 -39.94 22.43
N HIS A 84 23.11 -39.97 22.66
CA HIS A 84 23.78 -41.11 23.31
C HIS A 84 24.20 -40.80 24.77
N ASP A 85 23.70 -39.68 25.32
CA ASP A 85 24.05 -39.24 26.67
C ASP A 85 23.36 -40.10 27.74
N LEU A 86 22.22 -40.72 27.40
CA LEU A 86 21.41 -41.57 28.28
C LEU A 86 21.09 -42.90 27.61
N GLY A 87 20.78 -43.93 28.43
CA GLY A 87 20.36 -45.24 27.95
C GLY A 87 18.90 -45.24 27.52
N TRP A 88 18.60 -44.57 26.41
CA TRP A 88 17.24 -44.48 25.88
C TRP A 88 16.72 -45.84 25.40
N GLU A 89 15.59 -46.27 25.95
CA GLU A 89 14.84 -47.43 25.51
C GLU A 89 13.48 -46.98 24.96
N PHE A 90 13.27 -47.20 23.66
CA PHE A 90 12.03 -46.83 22.98
C PHE A 90 11.03 -47.98 23.11
N VAL A 91 10.00 -47.78 23.92
CA VAL A 91 9.11 -48.87 24.37
C VAL A 91 7.65 -48.46 24.28
N SER A 92 6.75 -49.45 24.34
CA SER A 92 5.32 -49.17 24.47
C SER A 92 4.99 -48.63 25.88
N LYS A 93 3.85 -47.94 26.01
CA LYS A 93 3.38 -47.47 27.31
C LYS A 93 3.28 -48.58 28.35
N GLN A 94 2.79 -49.76 27.96
CA GLN A 94 2.68 -50.92 28.85
C GLN A 94 4.06 -51.39 29.35
N GLN A 95 5.03 -51.49 28.45
CA GLN A 95 6.41 -51.87 28.80
C GLN A 95 7.06 -50.84 29.73
N ALA A 96 6.80 -49.55 29.50
CA ALA A 96 7.30 -48.49 30.38
C ALA A 96 6.70 -48.57 31.79
N ASP A 97 5.39 -48.78 31.91
CA ASP A 97 4.70 -48.91 33.20
C ASP A 97 5.18 -50.16 33.97
N GLU A 98 5.31 -51.31 33.30
CA GLU A 98 5.89 -52.54 33.88
C GLU A 98 7.36 -52.33 34.28
N GLY A 99 8.14 -51.63 33.45
CA GLY A 99 9.54 -51.33 33.72
C GLY A 99 9.75 -50.35 34.88
N VAL A 100 8.82 -49.42 35.14
CA VAL A 100 8.84 -48.57 36.34
C VAL A 100 8.50 -49.39 37.58
N ASN A 101 7.43 -50.20 37.50
CA ASN A 101 6.97 -51.00 38.64
C ASN A 101 7.97 -52.09 39.05
N SER A 102 8.65 -52.71 38.08
CA SER A 102 9.74 -53.66 38.32
C SER A 102 11.04 -52.99 38.75
N GLY A 103 11.12 -51.67 38.65
CA GLY A 103 12.33 -50.90 38.93
C GLY A 103 13.41 -51.06 37.87
N HIS A 104 13.12 -51.50 36.64
CA HIS A 104 14.06 -51.45 35.52
C HIS A 104 14.39 -49.99 35.15
N PHE A 105 13.37 -49.18 34.85
CA PHE A 105 13.55 -47.79 34.43
C PHE A 105 13.75 -46.82 35.62
N TYR A 106 14.72 -45.92 35.48
CA TYR A 106 14.91 -44.80 36.40
C TYR A 106 13.97 -43.63 36.08
N ALA A 107 13.59 -43.50 34.81
CA ALA A 107 12.59 -42.56 34.35
C ALA A 107 11.87 -43.02 33.08
N VAL A 108 10.67 -42.50 32.89
CA VAL A 108 9.86 -42.64 31.68
C VAL A 108 9.48 -41.25 31.19
N VAL A 109 9.70 -41.01 29.91
CA VAL A 109 9.21 -39.83 29.18
C VAL A 109 8.07 -40.28 28.28
N THR A 110 6.88 -39.70 28.42
CA THR A 110 5.73 -40.04 27.58
C THR A 110 5.22 -38.81 26.84
N ILE A 111 5.19 -38.90 25.51
CA ILE A 111 4.51 -37.95 24.63
C ILE A 111 3.05 -38.44 24.44
N PRO A 112 2.04 -37.69 24.91
CA PRO A 112 0.63 -38.07 24.77
C PRO A 112 0.13 -38.06 23.32
N SER A 113 -1.01 -38.71 23.06
CA SER A 113 -1.56 -38.86 21.70
C SER A 113 -2.05 -37.58 21.05
N ASP A 114 -2.38 -36.56 21.84
CA ASP A 114 -2.88 -35.26 21.40
C ASP A 114 -1.78 -34.19 21.37
N PHE A 115 -0.51 -34.58 21.53
CA PHE A 115 0.60 -33.65 21.69
C PHE A 115 0.80 -32.74 20.49
N SER A 116 0.91 -33.29 19.28
CA SER A 116 1.03 -32.50 18.05
C SER A 116 -0.23 -31.71 17.74
N GLN A 117 -1.41 -32.21 18.11
CA GLN A 117 -2.68 -31.49 17.92
C GLN A 117 -2.74 -30.25 18.80
N LYS A 118 -2.42 -30.38 20.09
CA LYS A 118 -2.31 -29.25 21.02
C LYS A 118 -1.22 -28.29 20.55
N ALA A 119 -0.08 -28.79 20.08
CA ALA A 119 0.93 -27.94 19.48
C ALA A 119 0.38 -27.16 18.27
N ALA A 120 -0.36 -27.79 17.35
CA ALA A 120 -0.93 -27.12 16.18
C ALA A 120 -2.06 -26.13 16.49
N SER A 121 -2.71 -26.23 17.66
CA SER A 121 -3.85 -25.36 18.05
C SER A 121 -3.51 -23.87 18.19
N ILE A 122 -2.24 -23.47 18.07
CA ILE A 122 -1.80 -22.06 18.16
C ILE A 122 -2.43 -21.15 17.09
N THR A 123 -2.85 -21.73 15.96
CA THR A 123 -3.56 -21.01 14.89
C THR A 123 -5.08 -21.05 15.03
N GLU A 124 -5.59 -21.73 16.05
CA GLU A 124 -7.01 -21.82 16.36
C GLU A 124 -7.44 -20.71 17.33
N SER A 125 -8.75 -20.55 17.53
CA SER A 125 -9.29 -19.50 18.42
C SER A 125 -9.04 -19.75 19.91
N GLU A 126 -8.87 -21.02 20.31
CA GLU A 126 -8.57 -21.44 21.68
C GLU A 126 -7.31 -22.32 21.71
N PRO A 127 -6.10 -21.72 21.82
CA PRO A 127 -4.86 -22.48 21.84
C PRO A 127 -4.71 -23.30 23.14
N GLN A 128 -4.26 -24.54 23.00
CA GLN A 128 -4.02 -25.47 24.10
C GLN A 128 -2.53 -25.75 24.30
N GLN A 129 -2.13 -25.95 25.56
CA GLN A 129 -0.74 -26.27 25.90
C GLN A 129 -0.44 -27.76 25.71
N ALA A 130 0.60 -28.07 24.93
CA ALA A 130 1.12 -29.43 24.82
C ALA A 130 1.87 -29.83 26.09
N VAL A 131 1.64 -31.04 26.61
CA VAL A 131 2.19 -31.54 27.88
C VAL A 131 2.99 -32.81 27.64
N ILE A 132 4.20 -32.88 28.20
CA ILE A 132 5.02 -34.10 28.26
C ILE A 132 4.94 -34.64 29.68
N ASN A 133 4.68 -35.93 29.81
CA ASN A 133 4.63 -36.59 31.12
C ASN A 133 5.99 -37.20 31.44
N PHE A 134 6.47 -36.93 32.65
CA PHE A 134 7.73 -37.47 33.17
C PHE A 134 7.44 -38.24 34.46
N THR A 135 7.79 -39.52 34.48
CA THR A 135 7.73 -40.37 35.66
C THR A 135 9.15 -40.71 36.08
N THR A 136 9.49 -40.55 37.36
CA THR A 136 10.80 -40.94 37.90
C THR A 136 10.62 -41.88 39.09
N THR A 137 11.67 -42.67 39.38
CA THR A 137 11.65 -43.65 40.47
C THR A 137 12.72 -43.33 41.53
N PRO A 138 12.54 -42.29 42.39
CA PRO A 138 13.53 -41.90 43.40
C PRO A 138 13.89 -43.02 44.39
N ALA A 139 12.95 -43.93 44.66
CA ALA A 139 13.11 -45.03 45.60
C ALA A 139 14.22 -46.03 45.21
N LYS A 140 14.56 -46.15 43.91
CA LYS A 140 15.61 -47.04 43.43
C LYS A 140 17.00 -46.47 43.71
N ASN A 141 17.20 -45.19 43.39
CA ASN A 141 18.44 -44.47 43.68
C ASN A 141 18.22 -42.95 43.55
N TYR A 142 18.56 -42.20 44.60
CA TYR A 142 18.39 -40.75 44.62
C TYR A 142 19.23 -40.02 43.57
N ILE A 143 20.49 -40.43 43.38
CA ILE A 143 21.38 -39.83 42.36
C ILE A 143 20.87 -40.13 40.95
N GLY A 144 20.42 -41.37 40.71
CA GLY A 144 19.77 -41.76 39.46
C GLY A 144 18.56 -40.87 39.14
N SER A 145 17.72 -40.57 40.14
CA SER A 145 16.58 -39.66 39.97
C SER A 145 16.98 -38.21 39.70
N LEU A 146 18.06 -37.70 40.31
CA LEU A 146 18.59 -36.37 40.00
C LEU A 146 19.05 -36.26 38.54
N VAL A 147 19.80 -37.26 38.07
CA VAL A 147 20.24 -37.34 36.67
C VAL A 147 19.02 -37.44 35.73
N SER A 148 18.06 -38.29 36.06
CA SER A 148 16.80 -38.40 35.29
C SER A 148 15.98 -37.11 35.26
N ASN A 149 15.94 -36.34 36.35
CA ASN A 149 15.25 -35.05 36.38
C ASN A 149 15.95 -34.00 35.50
N GLN A 150 17.28 -33.97 35.51
CA GLN A 150 18.05 -33.10 34.60
C GLN A 150 17.85 -33.48 33.14
N ALA A 151 17.84 -34.78 32.84
CA ALA A 151 17.49 -35.31 31.53
C ALA A 151 16.09 -34.87 31.08
N ALA A 152 15.09 -35.04 31.95
CA ALA A 152 13.71 -34.60 31.70
C ALA A 152 13.63 -33.09 31.40
N ALA A 153 14.34 -32.26 32.16
CA ALA A 153 14.42 -30.83 31.92
C ALA A 153 15.06 -30.51 30.55
N LYS A 154 16.10 -31.25 30.15
CA LYS A 154 16.75 -31.08 28.84
C LYS A 154 15.82 -31.48 27.69
N VAL A 155 15.10 -32.59 27.82
CA VAL A 155 14.07 -33.01 26.84
C VAL A 155 13.00 -31.93 26.73
N LYS A 156 12.40 -31.51 27.86
CA LYS A 156 11.40 -30.43 27.89
C LYS A 156 11.90 -29.17 27.19
N SER A 157 13.14 -28.75 27.46
CA SER A 157 13.75 -27.58 26.81
C SER A 157 13.88 -27.76 25.29
N SER A 158 14.36 -28.92 24.84
CA SER A 158 14.53 -29.20 23.41
C SER A 158 13.19 -29.27 22.67
N VAL A 159 12.15 -29.84 23.31
CA VAL A 159 10.81 -29.86 22.73
C VAL A 159 10.21 -28.45 22.68
N SER A 160 10.38 -27.66 23.76
CA SER A 160 9.88 -26.28 23.82
C SER A 160 10.50 -25.40 22.73
N GLU A 161 11.81 -25.54 22.47
CA GLU A 161 12.51 -24.85 21.38
C GLU A 161 11.90 -25.22 20.02
N GLN A 162 11.68 -26.52 19.75
CA GLN A 162 11.10 -26.97 18.48
C GLN A 162 9.66 -26.46 18.25
N ILE A 163 8.82 -26.52 19.28
CA ILE A 163 7.46 -26.00 19.21
C ILE A 163 7.49 -24.49 18.96
N THR A 164 8.33 -23.75 19.69
CA THR A 164 8.46 -22.30 19.52
C THR A 164 8.99 -21.93 18.13
N GLN A 165 9.90 -22.72 17.57
CA GLN A 165 10.39 -22.53 16.20
C GLN A 165 9.29 -22.76 15.16
N ALA A 166 8.47 -23.80 15.34
CA ALA A 166 7.32 -24.06 14.48
C ALA A 166 6.30 -22.92 14.55
N TYR A 167 6.09 -22.35 15.74
CA TYR A 167 5.20 -21.20 15.95
C TYR A 167 5.73 -19.94 15.29
N ALA A 168 7.01 -19.61 15.53
CA ALA A 168 7.67 -18.47 14.91
C ALA A 168 7.58 -18.57 13.39
N LYS A 169 7.86 -19.75 12.82
CA LYS A 169 7.70 -20.00 11.38
C LYS A 169 6.28 -19.76 10.89
N GLY A 170 5.27 -20.32 11.56
CA GLY A 170 3.87 -20.16 11.15
C GLY A 170 3.39 -18.71 11.17
N VAL A 171 3.74 -17.95 12.22
CA VAL A 171 3.39 -16.53 12.35
C VAL A 171 4.13 -15.68 11.31
N LEU A 172 5.43 -15.90 11.14
CA LEU A 172 6.26 -15.13 10.20
C LEU A 172 5.89 -15.41 8.73
N GLU A 173 5.57 -16.66 8.36
CA GLU A 173 5.07 -16.99 7.02
C GLU A 173 3.71 -16.30 6.72
N ASN A 174 2.83 -16.17 7.72
CA ASN A 174 1.56 -15.45 7.56
C ASN A 174 1.77 -13.93 7.47
N LEU A 175 2.75 -13.38 8.19
CA LEU A 175 3.16 -11.98 8.04
C LEU A 175 3.71 -11.70 6.63
N ASP A 176 4.52 -12.60 6.07
CA ASP A 176 5.00 -12.46 4.68
C ASP A 176 3.84 -12.45 3.68
N LYS A 177 2.85 -13.34 3.85
CA LYS A 177 1.63 -13.35 3.03
C LYS A 177 0.83 -12.05 3.16
N LEU A 178 0.71 -11.51 4.37
CA LEU A 178 0.08 -10.21 4.60
C LEU A 178 0.83 -9.09 3.87
N GLY A 179 2.17 -9.10 3.92
CA GLY A 179 3.01 -8.17 3.17
C GLY A 179 2.74 -8.23 1.66
N ILE A 180 2.67 -9.43 1.08
CA ILE A 180 2.32 -9.62 -0.34
C ILE A 180 0.89 -9.13 -0.65
N GLY A 181 -0.06 -9.40 0.24
CA GLY A 181 -1.45 -8.93 0.10
C GLY A 181 -1.56 -7.41 0.11
N LEU A 182 -0.83 -6.75 1.01
CA LEU A 182 -0.75 -5.28 1.08
C LEU A 182 -0.08 -4.69 -0.14
N ASP A 183 0.97 -5.33 -0.68
CA ASP A 183 1.63 -4.94 -1.92
C ASP A 183 0.66 -5.00 -3.11
N THR A 184 -0.12 -6.08 -3.21
CA THR A 184 -1.15 -6.25 -4.24
C THR A 184 -2.22 -5.17 -4.12
N ALA A 185 -2.68 -4.88 -2.89
CA ALA A 185 -3.65 -3.83 -2.64
C ALA A 185 -3.09 -2.43 -2.98
N ALA A 186 -1.81 -2.16 -2.66
CA ALA A 186 -1.14 -0.91 -3.02
C ALA A 186 -1.09 -0.72 -4.55
N ASN A 187 -0.69 -1.77 -5.29
CA ASN A 187 -0.69 -1.76 -6.76
C ASN A 187 -2.09 -1.56 -7.34
N GLY A 188 -3.10 -2.20 -6.75
CA GLY A 188 -4.51 -1.99 -7.12
C GLY A 188 -4.98 -0.55 -6.89
N ALA A 189 -4.63 0.05 -5.75
CA ALA A 189 -4.92 1.44 -5.45
C ALA A 189 -4.16 2.41 -6.37
N SER A 190 -2.92 2.10 -6.76
CA SER A 190 -2.16 2.86 -7.76
C SER A 190 -2.84 2.81 -9.13
N THR A 191 -3.32 1.63 -9.55
CA THR A 191 -4.06 1.48 -10.81
C THR A 191 -5.36 2.29 -10.78
N LEU A 192 -6.05 2.31 -9.64
CA LEU A 192 -7.23 3.14 -9.43
C LEU A 192 -6.87 4.63 -9.51
N HIS A 193 -5.76 5.06 -8.89
CA HIS A 193 -5.26 6.43 -8.99
C HIS A 193 -5.00 6.83 -10.45
N ASP A 194 -4.30 5.99 -11.23
CA ASP A 194 -4.02 6.26 -12.65
C ASP A 194 -5.33 6.35 -13.47
N GLY A 195 -6.28 5.46 -13.20
CA GLY A 195 -7.61 5.49 -13.82
C GLY A 195 -8.38 6.78 -13.48
N LEU A 196 -8.28 7.25 -12.24
CA LEU A 196 -8.86 8.51 -11.79
C LEU A 196 -8.15 9.72 -12.39
N GLY A 197 -6.83 9.66 -12.61
CA GLY A 197 -6.08 10.66 -13.36
C GLY A 197 -6.60 10.79 -14.79
N ARG A 198 -6.84 9.66 -15.48
CA ARG A 198 -7.47 9.66 -16.82
C ARG A 198 -8.88 10.23 -16.80
N LEU A 199 -9.69 9.89 -15.78
CA LEU A 199 -11.02 10.44 -15.60
C LEU A 199 -10.98 11.96 -15.35
N GLN A 200 -10.02 12.45 -14.56
CA GLN A 200 -9.82 13.87 -14.29
C GLN A 200 -9.47 14.60 -15.59
N SER A 201 -8.54 14.09 -16.40
CA SER A 201 -8.23 14.65 -17.72
C SER A 201 -9.44 14.65 -18.65
N GLY A 202 -10.19 13.53 -18.71
CA GLY A 202 -11.42 13.45 -19.50
C GLY A 202 -12.50 14.43 -19.04
N THR A 203 -12.61 14.63 -17.72
CA THR A 203 -13.51 15.63 -17.12
C THR A 203 -13.09 17.04 -17.53
N GLN A 204 -11.79 17.38 -17.49
CA GLN A 204 -11.31 18.67 -17.97
C GLN A 204 -11.64 18.89 -19.46
N THR A 205 -11.47 17.87 -20.31
CA THR A 205 -11.87 17.94 -21.72
C THR A 205 -13.38 18.17 -21.87
N TYR A 206 -14.20 17.44 -21.10
CA TYR A 206 -15.65 17.64 -21.07
C TYR A 206 -16.03 19.08 -20.67
N VAL A 207 -15.43 19.61 -19.60
CA VAL A 207 -15.67 20.99 -19.15
C VAL A 207 -15.25 22.01 -20.23
N GLY A 208 -14.13 21.76 -20.91
CA GLY A 208 -13.71 22.55 -22.08
C GLY A 208 -14.77 22.54 -23.19
N GLY A 209 -15.33 21.38 -23.50
CA GLY A 209 -16.43 21.24 -24.48
C GLY A 209 -17.71 21.96 -24.06
N VAL A 210 -18.07 21.91 -22.78
CA VAL A 210 -19.22 22.66 -22.22
C VAL A 210 -19.02 24.17 -22.35
N LYS A 211 -17.81 24.68 -22.06
CA LYS A 211 -17.47 26.10 -22.28
C LYS A 211 -17.57 26.49 -23.76
N GLN A 212 -17.06 25.63 -24.65
CA GLN A 212 -17.15 25.87 -26.09
C GLN A 212 -18.61 25.89 -26.57
N LEU A 213 -19.46 25.01 -26.04
CA LEU A 213 -20.90 25.01 -26.31
C LEU A 213 -21.54 26.33 -25.87
N ALA A 214 -21.21 26.83 -24.67
CA ALA A 214 -21.71 28.11 -24.18
C ALA A 214 -21.32 29.28 -25.11
N VAL A 215 -20.07 29.32 -25.58
CA VAL A 215 -19.59 30.33 -26.55
C VAL A 215 -20.34 30.22 -27.88
N ASN A 216 -20.44 29.01 -28.45
CA ASN A 216 -21.14 28.79 -29.71
C ASN A 216 -22.64 29.17 -29.60
N GLN A 217 -23.23 28.99 -28.42
CA GLN A 217 -24.61 29.35 -28.16
C GLN A 217 -24.84 30.86 -28.13
N GLN A 218 -23.87 31.64 -27.63
CA GLN A 218 -23.90 33.10 -27.72
C GLN A 218 -23.88 33.54 -29.19
N SER A 219 -23.02 32.95 -30.01
CA SER A 219 -22.96 33.21 -31.45
C SER A 219 -24.27 32.87 -32.18
N LEU A 220 -24.86 31.70 -31.89
CA LEU A 220 -26.16 31.31 -32.46
C LEU A 220 -27.27 32.28 -32.05
N THR A 221 -27.30 32.69 -30.79
CA THR A 221 -28.28 33.66 -30.29
C THR A 221 -28.13 35.01 -31.00
N GLY A 222 -26.89 35.48 -31.20
CA GLY A 222 -26.59 36.68 -31.96
C GLY A 222 -27.04 36.58 -33.42
N GLY A 223 -26.73 35.47 -34.11
CA GLY A 223 -27.14 35.23 -35.49
C GLY A 223 -28.66 35.15 -35.67
N LEU A 224 -29.37 34.48 -34.75
CA LEU A 224 -30.84 34.44 -34.75
C LEU A 224 -31.45 35.82 -34.51
N ALA A 225 -30.83 36.65 -33.66
CA ALA A 225 -31.28 38.03 -33.45
C ALA A 225 -31.13 38.89 -34.72
N GLN A 226 -30.00 38.77 -35.42
CA GLN A 226 -29.77 39.45 -36.70
C GLN A 226 -30.77 39.00 -37.76
N LEU A 227 -31.01 37.70 -37.88
CA LEU A 227 -31.95 37.14 -38.86
C LEU A 227 -33.39 37.55 -38.56
N SER A 228 -33.78 37.60 -37.27
CA SER A 228 -35.08 38.12 -36.82
C SER A 228 -35.27 39.60 -37.13
N ASP A 229 -34.22 40.42 -36.96
CA ASP A 229 -34.25 41.84 -37.34
C ASP A 229 -34.39 42.01 -38.87
N GLY A 230 -33.60 41.27 -39.65
CA GLY A 230 -33.70 41.26 -41.12
C GLY A 230 -35.07 40.80 -41.63
N SER A 231 -35.65 39.77 -41.02
CA SER A 231 -36.99 39.28 -41.36
C SER A 231 -38.08 40.34 -41.10
N ARG A 232 -37.98 41.07 -39.97
CA ARG A 232 -38.89 42.19 -39.66
C ARG A 232 -38.74 43.35 -40.63
N LYS A 233 -37.50 43.69 -41.03
CA LYS A 233 -37.25 44.71 -42.06
C LYS A 233 -37.83 44.32 -43.41
N LEU A 234 -37.67 43.07 -43.82
CA LEU A 234 -38.29 42.54 -45.05
C LEU A 234 -39.81 42.62 -44.97
N GLN A 235 -40.42 42.19 -43.87
CA GLN A 235 -41.87 42.26 -43.66
C GLN A 235 -42.38 43.69 -43.77
N ALA A 236 -41.69 44.64 -43.13
CA ALA A 236 -42.02 46.06 -43.19
C ALA A 236 -41.91 46.61 -44.62
N GLY A 237 -40.85 46.28 -45.36
CA GLY A 237 -40.66 46.69 -46.75
C GLY A 237 -41.73 46.13 -47.70
N LEU A 238 -42.09 44.85 -47.54
CA LEU A 238 -43.19 44.22 -48.29
C LEU A 238 -44.56 44.82 -47.94
N GLY A 239 -44.76 45.20 -46.67
CA GLY A 239 -45.96 45.93 -46.24
C GLY A 239 -46.05 47.32 -46.87
N GLN A 240 -44.93 48.05 -46.92
CA GLN A 240 -44.85 49.33 -47.62
C GLN A 240 -45.12 49.19 -49.12
N LEU A 241 -44.53 48.18 -49.77
CA LEU A 241 -44.80 47.89 -51.19
C LEU A 241 -46.28 47.57 -51.41
N SER A 242 -46.88 46.74 -50.54
CA SER A 242 -48.30 46.41 -50.58
C SER A 242 -49.19 47.67 -50.52
N ASN A 243 -48.84 48.61 -49.64
CA ASN A 243 -49.63 49.83 -49.43
C ASN A 243 -49.47 50.85 -50.56
N ASN A 244 -48.35 50.83 -51.30
CA ASN A 244 -48.05 51.79 -52.38
C ASN A 244 -48.47 51.29 -53.77
N LEU A 245 -48.86 50.03 -53.92
CA LEU A 245 -49.39 49.52 -55.18
C LEU A 245 -50.83 50.04 -55.40
N PRO A 246 -51.20 50.41 -56.64
CA PRO A 246 -52.59 50.75 -56.96
C PRO A 246 -53.54 49.63 -56.54
N THR A 247 -54.66 50.01 -55.93
CA THR A 247 -55.71 49.06 -55.55
C THR A 247 -56.35 48.44 -56.80
N GLU A 248 -56.91 47.24 -56.68
CA GLU A 248 -57.68 46.61 -57.76
C GLU A 248 -58.79 47.55 -58.29
N SER A 249 -59.40 48.32 -57.39
CA SER A 249 -60.42 49.31 -57.73
C SER A 249 -59.87 50.44 -58.61
N GLN A 250 -58.72 51.02 -58.26
CA GLN A 250 -58.08 52.07 -59.05
C GLN A 250 -57.67 51.57 -60.45
N LEU A 251 -57.18 50.33 -60.52
CA LEU A 251 -56.81 49.70 -61.79
C LEU A 251 -58.03 49.44 -62.68
N SER A 252 -59.13 48.98 -62.09
CA SER A 252 -60.42 48.78 -62.78
C SER A 252 -60.97 50.10 -63.32
N GLN A 253 -60.97 51.17 -62.50
CA GLN A 253 -61.43 52.50 -62.93
C GLN A 253 -60.64 53.03 -64.13
N LEU A 254 -59.32 52.87 -64.13
CA LEU A 254 -58.48 53.29 -65.26
C LEU A 254 -58.73 52.45 -66.51
N SER A 255 -58.94 51.14 -66.36
CA SER A 255 -59.35 50.25 -67.45
C SER A 255 -60.66 50.70 -68.10
N ASP A 256 -61.66 51.02 -67.27
CA ASP A 256 -62.96 51.47 -67.76
C ASP A 256 -62.89 52.86 -68.41
N GLY A 257 -62.08 53.77 -67.85
CA GLY A 257 -61.81 55.08 -68.47
C GLY A 257 -61.17 54.96 -69.87
N MET A 258 -60.27 54.00 -70.08
CA MET A 258 -59.71 53.74 -71.41
C MET A 258 -60.73 53.18 -72.41
N LYS A 259 -61.64 52.28 -71.96
CA LYS A 259 -62.75 51.80 -72.80
C LYS A 259 -63.66 52.96 -73.23
N GLN A 260 -63.97 53.87 -72.30
CA GLN A 260 -64.75 55.07 -72.60
C GLN A 260 -64.03 55.99 -73.60
N LEU A 261 -62.72 56.21 -73.45
CA LEU A 261 -61.92 57.00 -74.38
C LEU A 261 -61.93 56.40 -75.79
N GLN A 262 -61.73 55.08 -75.92
CA GLN A 262 -61.80 54.38 -77.20
C GLN A 262 -63.19 54.53 -77.84
N SER A 263 -64.26 54.40 -77.06
CA SER A 263 -65.64 54.60 -77.53
C SER A 263 -65.87 56.03 -78.02
N GLY A 264 -65.38 57.04 -77.29
CA GLY A 264 -65.52 58.45 -77.67
C GLY A 264 -64.78 58.80 -78.97
N ILE A 265 -63.59 58.23 -79.18
CA ILE A 265 -62.84 58.42 -80.44
C ILE A 265 -63.53 57.75 -81.61
N ASN A 266 -64.09 56.56 -81.42
CA ASN A 266 -64.87 55.88 -82.46
C ASN A 266 -66.09 56.72 -82.89
N GLN A 267 -66.78 57.35 -81.93
CA GLN A 267 -67.89 58.28 -82.21
C GLN A 267 -67.40 59.53 -82.96
N LEU A 268 -66.32 60.16 -82.51
CA LEU A 268 -65.75 61.33 -83.19
C LEU A 268 -65.34 61.02 -84.64
N ASN A 269 -64.73 59.86 -84.87
CA ASN A 269 -64.33 59.40 -86.21
C ASN A 269 -65.55 59.19 -87.13
N ALA A 270 -66.67 58.69 -86.59
CA ALA A 270 -67.92 58.59 -87.34
C ALA A 270 -68.49 59.97 -87.70
N SER A 271 -68.44 60.94 -86.78
CA SER A 271 -68.91 62.31 -87.01
C SER A 271 -68.08 63.09 -88.04
N VAL A 272 -66.78 62.83 -88.15
CA VAL A 272 -65.91 63.49 -89.15
C VAL A 272 -66.12 62.96 -90.58
N ARG A 273 -66.51 61.69 -90.73
CA ARG A 273 -66.80 61.10 -92.05
C ARG A 273 -68.11 61.58 -92.68
N ASN A 274 -69.07 62.07 -91.88
CA ASN A 274 -70.38 62.55 -92.33
C ASN A 274 -70.56 64.04 -92.00
N PRO A 275 -70.38 64.97 -92.97
CA PRO A 275 -70.43 66.41 -92.69
C PRO A 275 -71.80 66.87 -92.17
N SER A 276 -71.79 67.87 -91.30
CA SER A 276 -72.97 68.31 -90.55
C SER A 276 -74.00 69.05 -91.42
N PRO A 277 -75.29 69.10 -91.01
CA PRO A 277 -76.34 69.86 -91.69
C PRO A 277 -76.02 71.35 -91.87
N ALA A 278 -75.19 71.93 -90.99
CA ALA A 278 -74.75 73.32 -91.10
C ALA A 278 -73.84 73.56 -92.31
N LEU A 279 -73.01 72.57 -92.67
CA LEU A 279 -72.16 72.61 -93.86
C LEU A 279 -73.01 72.52 -95.14
N VAL A 280 -74.06 71.69 -95.12
CA VAL A 280 -75.08 71.59 -96.17
C VAL A 280 -75.88 72.89 -96.29
N ALA A 281 -76.23 73.53 -95.18
CA ALA A 281 -76.94 74.81 -95.18
C ALA A 281 -76.12 75.95 -95.81
N GLN A 282 -74.79 75.95 -95.64
CA GLN A 282 -73.92 76.93 -96.29
C GLN A 282 -73.78 76.67 -97.81
N GLN A 283 -73.83 75.41 -98.26
CA GLN A 283 -73.95 75.07 -99.69
C GLN A 283 -75.28 75.57 -100.28
N ASN A 284 -76.38 75.48 -99.53
CA ASN A 284 -77.69 75.97 -99.99
C ASN A 284 -77.76 77.52 -100.12
N LYS A 285 -76.98 78.28 -99.34
CA LYS A 285 -76.89 79.74 -99.50
C LYS A 285 -76.29 80.16 -100.85
N VAL A 286 -75.34 79.39 -101.37
CA VAL A 286 -74.75 79.60 -102.70
C VAL A 286 -75.83 79.43 -103.79
N GLU A 287 -76.68 78.43 -103.64
CA GLU A 287 -77.79 78.17 -104.56
C GLU A 287 -78.83 79.31 -104.54
N THR A 288 -79.08 79.88 -103.35
CA THR A 288 -79.97 81.05 -103.18
C THR A 288 -79.41 82.31 -103.86
N GLY A 289 -78.09 82.52 -103.80
CA GLY A 289 -77.42 83.60 -104.53
C GLY A 289 -77.58 83.46 -106.05
N MET A 290 -77.50 82.22 -106.56
CA MET A 290 -77.68 81.90 -107.97
C MET A 290 -79.13 82.15 -108.45
N GLN A 291 -80.12 81.87 -107.59
CA GLN A 291 -81.53 82.17 -107.87
C GLN A 291 -81.82 83.68 -107.91
N THR A 292 -81.19 84.46 -107.03
CA THR A 292 -81.33 85.93 -107.02
C THR A 292 -80.79 86.56 -108.31
N LEU A 293 -79.65 86.06 -108.81
CA LEU A 293 -79.09 86.48 -110.10
C LEU A 293 -80.04 86.16 -111.27
N ALA A 294 -80.62 84.96 -111.29
CA ALA A 294 -81.58 84.56 -112.32
C ALA A 294 -82.84 85.44 -112.32
N GLN A 295 -83.31 85.90 -111.16
CA GLN A 295 -84.41 86.86 -111.05
C GLN A 295 -84.05 88.24 -111.60
N THR A 296 -82.87 88.77 -111.26
CA THR A 296 -82.40 90.07 -111.78
C THR A 296 -82.24 90.03 -113.30
N MET A 297 -81.75 88.92 -113.87
CA MET A 297 -81.65 88.74 -115.32
C MET A 297 -83.02 88.73 -116.00
N ARG A 298 -83.99 87.96 -115.49
CA ARG A 298 -85.37 87.94 -116.04
C ARG A 298 -86.05 89.29 -115.95
N ALA A 299 -85.89 90.02 -114.84
CA ALA A 299 -86.47 91.35 -114.66
C ALA A 299 -85.85 92.41 -115.57
N SER A 300 -84.68 92.14 -116.16
CA SER A 300 -84.02 93.07 -117.10
C SER A 300 -84.42 92.81 -118.55
N GLU A 301 -85.01 91.64 -118.86
CA GLU A 301 -85.36 91.20 -120.20
C GLU A 301 -86.47 92.06 -120.83
N SER A 302 -87.50 92.42 -120.05
CA SER A 302 -88.57 93.33 -120.53
C SER A 302 -88.03 94.72 -120.85
N ASP A 303 -87.13 95.23 -120.01
CA ASP A 303 -86.60 96.59 -120.15
C ASP A 303 -85.63 96.68 -121.34
N LEU A 304 -84.81 95.65 -121.54
CA LEU A 304 -83.93 95.51 -122.71
C LEU A 304 -84.74 95.40 -124.01
N SER A 305 -85.81 94.61 -124.01
CA SER A 305 -86.71 94.49 -125.17
C SER A 305 -87.44 95.80 -125.46
N ALA A 306 -87.97 96.48 -124.43
CA ALA A 306 -88.64 97.77 -124.58
C ALA A 306 -87.70 98.88 -125.08
N ALA A 307 -86.46 98.91 -124.59
CA ALA A 307 -85.42 99.80 -125.13
C ALA A 307 -85.11 99.49 -126.60
N GLY A 308 -85.00 98.21 -126.95
CA GLY A 308 -84.81 97.74 -128.33
C GLY A 308 -85.97 98.14 -129.27
N ASP A 309 -87.21 97.94 -128.84
CA ASP A 309 -88.40 98.35 -129.59
C ASP A 309 -88.50 99.87 -129.73
N THR A 310 -88.12 100.61 -128.69
CA THR A 310 -88.07 102.09 -128.74
C THR A 310 -87.07 102.56 -129.81
N LEU A 311 -85.86 101.99 -129.82
CA LEU A 311 -84.84 102.29 -130.83
C LEU A 311 -85.31 101.93 -132.25
N ARG A 312 -85.97 100.77 -132.40
CA ARG A 312 -86.52 100.32 -133.69
C ARG A 312 -87.63 101.24 -134.20
N THR A 313 -88.55 101.64 -133.33
CA THR A 313 -89.68 102.52 -133.68
C THR A 313 -89.17 103.90 -134.11
N LEU A 314 -88.23 104.47 -133.34
CA LEU A 314 -87.55 105.71 -133.71
C LEU A 314 -86.85 105.60 -135.06
N GLY A 315 -86.17 104.49 -135.32
CA GLY A 315 -85.56 104.21 -136.63
C GLY A 315 -86.59 104.17 -137.77
N THR A 316 -87.75 103.57 -137.56
CA THR A 316 -88.80 103.49 -138.59
C THR A 316 -89.54 104.81 -138.81
N GLN A 317 -89.76 105.61 -137.77
CA GLN A 317 -90.38 106.93 -137.90
C GLN A 317 -89.46 107.91 -138.65
N ALA A 318 -88.16 107.86 -138.37
CA ALA A 318 -87.17 108.64 -139.10
C ALA A 318 -87.13 108.32 -140.61
N ALA A 319 -87.44 107.08 -141.00
CA ALA A 319 -87.43 106.67 -142.41
C ALA A 319 -88.71 107.04 -143.19
N ALA A 320 -89.83 107.33 -142.51
CA ALA A 320 -91.15 107.50 -143.15
C ALA A 320 -91.62 108.95 -143.31
N SER A 321 -91.10 109.90 -142.52
CA SER A 321 -91.44 111.32 -142.66
C SER A 321 -90.54 111.99 -143.70
N GLY A 322 -91.06 112.41 -144.85
CA GLY A 322 -90.33 113.15 -145.88
C GLY A 322 -89.89 114.58 -145.50
N SER A 323 -89.46 114.80 -144.26
CA SER A 323 -88.87 116.05 -143.74
C SER A 323 -87.79 115.74 -142.70
N ASP A 324 -86.68 116.50 -142.72
CA ASP A 324 -85.38 116.25 -142.05
C ASP A 324 -85.36 116.31 -140.49
N SER A 325 -86.44 115.95 -139.79
CA SER A 325 -86.38 115.82 -138.32
C SER A 325 -87.33 114.77 -137.74
N THR A 326 -86.81 114.01 -136.77
CA THR A 326 -87.59 113.11 -135.89
C THR A 326 -87.26 113.42 -134.44
N THR A 327 -88.28 113.71 -133.64
CA THR A 327 -88.08 114.11 -132.25
C THR A 327 -88.06 112.88 -131.35
N ILE A 328 -86.96 112.68 -130.61
CA ILE A 328 -86.91 111.68 -129.53
C ILE A 328 -87.44 112.33 -128.25
N SER A 329 -88.38 111.66 -127.61
CA SER A 329 -88.97 112.13 -126.37
C SER A 329 -88.15 111.70 -125.15
N LEU A 330 -88.18 112.52 -124.08
CA LEU A 330 -87.51 112.18 -122.82
C LEU A 330 -87.85 110.78 -122.25
N PRO A 331 -89.10 110.27 -122.33
CA PRO A 331 -89.41 108.91 -121.89
C PRO A 331 -88.58 107.83 -122.60
N GLN A 332 -88.28 108.03 -123.89
CA GLN A 332 -87.51 107.07 -124.69
C GLN A 332 -86.03 107.02 -124.27
N ILE A 333 -85.44 108.17 -123.93
CA ILE A 333 -84.08 108.25 -123.38
C ILE A 333 -84.01 107.59 -122.01
N SER A 334 -85.02 107.81 -121.16
CA SER A 334 -85.08 107.21 -119.82
C SER A 334 -85.10 105.68 -119.86
N ASN A 335 -85.87 105.09 -120.78
CA ASN A 335 -85.94 103.62 -120.92
C ASN A 335 -84.60 103.01 -121.31
N ILE A 336 -83.88 103.62 -122.25
CA ILE A 336 -82.56 103.16 -122.69
C ILE A 336 -81.54 103.27 -121.54
N TYR A 337 -81.55 104.37 -120.79
CA TYR A 337 -80.63 104.57 -119.67
C TYR A 337 -80.82 103.55 -118.55
N GLN A 338 -82.07 103.21 -118.19
CA GLN A 338 -82.36 102.20 -117.16
C GLN A 338 -81.87 100.80 -117.56
N ALA A 339 -82.04 100.41 -118.82
CA ALA A 339 -81.54 99.12 -119.31
C ALA A 339 -80.01 99.03 -119.19
N PHE A 340 -79.29 100.13 -119.47
CA PHE A 340 -77.84 100.17 -119.36
C PHE A 340 -77.34 100.04 -117.91
N THR A 341 -77.97 100.73 -116.96
CA THR A 341 -77.57 100.67 -115.54
C THR A 341 -77.82 99.29 -114.92
N LYS A 342 -78.93 98.63 -115.25
CA LYS A 342 -79.19 97.26 -114.80
C LYS A 342 -78.17 96.25 -115.34
N THR A 343 -77.79 96.39 -116.62
CA THR A 343 -76.78 95.52 -117.25
C THR A 343 -75.43 95.62 -116.55
N GLN A 344 -75.02 96.84 -116.18
CA GLN A 344 -73.76 97.05 -115.44
C GLN A 344 -73.79 96.42 -114.03
N THR A 345 -74.96 96.42 -113.37
CA THR A 345 -75.16 95.78 -112.05
C THR A 345 -75.02 94.26 -112.12
N ILE A 346 -75.55 93.62 -113.17
CA ILE A 346 -75.43 92.16 -113.39
C ILE A 346 -73.95 91.75 -113.52
N ILE A 347 -73.16 92.51 -114.28
CA ILE A 347 -71.73 92.21 -114.49
C ILE A 347 -70.95 92.27 -113.16
N ALA A 348 -71.23 93.27 -112.32
CA ALA A 348 -70.57 93.40 -111.02
C ALA A 348 -70.95 92.27 -110.03
N GLN A 349 -72.21 91.84 -110.02
CA GLN A 349 -72.69 90.74 -109.16
C GLN A 349 -72.13 89.37 -109.60
N MET A 350 -71.88 89.16 -110.89
CA MET A 350 -71.32 87.91 -111.41
C MET A 350 -69.83 87.71 -111.04
N GLY A 351 -69.04 88.79 -111.03
CA GLY A 351 -67.62 88.74 -110.65
C GLY A 351 -67.41 88.34 -109.19
N THR A 352 -68.16 88.95 -108.27
CA THR A 352 -68.06 88.70 -106.82
C THR A 352 -68.50 87.28 -106.43
N LEU A 353 -69.62 86.79 -106.98
CA LEU A 353 -70.15 85.46 -106.66
C LEU A 353 -69.19 84.32 -107.04
N ARG A 354 -68.46 84.47 -108.16
CA ARG A 354 -67.50 83.46 -108.62
C ARG A 354 -66.32 83.31 -107.64
N ASP A 355 -65.79 84.43 -107.18
CA ASP A 355 -64.62 84.45 -106.30
C ASP A 355 -64.97 83.91 -104.90
N ASP A 356 -66.16 84.25 -104.37
CA ASP A 356 -66.69 83.70 -103.12
C ASP A 356 -66.86 82.17 -103.17
N LEU A 357 -67.39 81.65 -104.29
CA LEU A 357 -67.58 80.22 -104.52
C LEU A 357 -66.26 79.44 -104.51
N GLN A 358 -65.23 80.01 -105.14
CA GLN A 358 -63.93 79.35 -105.25
C GLN A 358 -63.19 79.33 -103.90
N ALA A 359 -63.27 80.43 -103.13
CA ALA A 359 -62.69 80.52 -101.79
C ALA A 359 -63.34 79.55 -100.80
N LEU A 360 -64.68 79.47 -100.79
CA LEU A 360 -65.41 78.59 -99.88
C LEU A 360 -65.08 77.11 -100.10
N LYS A 361 -64.99 76.66 -101.36
CA LYS A 361 -64.65 75.26 -101.70
C LYS A 361 -63.24 74.89 -101.22
N GLN A 362 -62.27 75.79 -101.36
CA GLN A 362 -60.90 75.53 -100.91
C GLN A 362 -60.82 75.45 -99.38
N GLN A 363 -61.45 76.38 -98.65
CA GLN A 363 -61.42 76.39 -97.18
C GLN A 363 -62.06 75.15 -96.56
N LEU A 364 -63.21 74.70 -97.07
CA LEU A 364 -63.91 73.52 -96.57
C LEU A 364 -63.08 72.24 -96.72
N SER A 365 -62.46 72.05 -97.90
CA SER A 365 -61.64 70.87 -98.20
C SER A 365 -60.41 70.79 -97.29
N ALA A 366 -59.75 71.93 -97.06
CA ALA A 366 -58.59 72.01 -96.18
C ALA A 366 -58.95 71.69 -94.72
N GLN A 367 -60.04 72.26 -94.19
CA GLN A 367 -60.50 72.00 -92.82
C GLN A 367 -60.92 70.53 -92.61
N GLN A 368 -61.62 69.94 -93.58
CA GLN A 368 -62.04 68.54 -93.48
C GLN A 368 -60.84 67.57 -93.48
N THR A 369 -59.85 67.84 -94.34
CA THR A 369 -58.61 67.04 -94.39
C THR A 369 -57.82 67.13 -93.09
N GLN A 370 -57.68 68.33 -92.53
CA GLN A 370 -56.96 68.55 -91.28
C GLN A 370 -57.65 67.87 -90.09
N LEU A 371 -58.98 67.93 -90.02
CA LEU A 371 -59.75 67.28 -88.97
C LEU A 371 -59.66 65.74 -89.07
N GLN A 372 -59.71 65.19 -90.28
CA GLN A 372 -59.58 63.75 -90.50
C GLN A 372 -58.18 63.23 -90.14
N ALA A 373 -57.13 63.99 -90.43
CA ALA A 373 -55.76 63.69 -90.01
C ALA A 373 -55.61 63.73 -88.47
N GLY A 374 -56.20 64.74 -87.81
CA GLY A 374 -56.19 64.86 -86.35
C GLY A 374 -56.87 63.69 -85.64
N VAL A 375 -58.05 63.29 -86.11
CA VAL A 375 -58.78 62.13 -85.55
C VAL A 375 -58.05 60.81 -85.82
N SER A 376 -57.43 60.64 -86.99
CA SER A 376 -56.60 59.46 -87.29
C SER A 376 -55.39 59.35 -86.34
N THR A 377 -54.70 60.47 -86.09
CA THR A 377 -53.58 60.55 -85.15
C THR A 377 -54.01 60.17 -83.73
N LEU A 378 -55.13 60.71 -83.27
CA LEU A 378 -55.69 60.40 -81.96
C LEU A 378 -56.10 58.92 -81.85
N ASN A 379 -56.74 58.36 -82.88
CA ASN A 379 -57.12 56.95 -82.94
C ASN A 379 -55.91 56.02 -82.89
N ASN A 380 -54.84 56.35 -83.62
CA ASN A 380 -53.58 55.60 -83.56
C ASN A 380 -52.94 55.67 -82.17
N GLY A 381 -52.93 56.85 -81.54
CA GLY A 381 -52.40 57.02 -80.18
C GLY A 381 -53.14 56.17 -79.14
N VAL A 382 -54.47 56.11 -79.19
CA VAL A 382 -55.25 55.28 -78.26
C VAL A 382 -55.16 53.78 -78.57
N ASN A 383 -55.07 53.40 -79.85
CA ASN A 383 -54.79 52.01 -80.24
C ASN A 383 -53.41 51.53 -79.78
N GLN A 384 -52.43 52.43 -79.63
CA GLN A 384 -51.13 52.12 -79.04
C GLN A 384 -51.16 52.11 -77.50
N LEU A 385 -51.89 53.03 -76.87
CA LEU A 385 -51.96 53.15 -75.41
C LEU A 385 -52.68 51.95 -74.77
N THR A 386 -53.77 51.47 -75.38
CA THR A 386 -54.62 50.41 -74.82
C THR A 386 -53.86 49.10 -74.51
N PRO A 387 -53.13 48.47 -75.44
CA PRO A 387 -52.38 47.24 -75.15
C PRO A 387 -51.25 47.47 -74.13
N ASN A 388 -50.60 48.63 -74.15
CA ASN A 388 -49.54 48.98 -73.20
C ASN A 388 -50.09 49.12 -71.78
N ALA A 389 -51.26 49.72 -71.61
CA ALA A 389 -51.91 49.85 -70.31
C ALA A 389 -52.42 48.50 -69.77
N ILE A 390 -52.98 47.63 -70.62
CA ILE A 390 -53.35 46.25 -70.24
C ILE A 390 -52.12 45.48 -69.77
N THR A 391 -51.01 45.60 -70.49
CA THR A 391 -49.73 44.95 -70.13
C THR A 391 -49.23 45.47 -68.78
N ALA A 392 -49.26 46.78 -68.56
CA ALA A 392 -48.89 47.38 -67.27
C ALA A 392 -49.78 46.89 -66.13
N PHE A 393 -51.10 46.79 -66.34
CA PHE A 393 -52.05 46.28 -65.33
C PHE A 393 -51.79 44.83 -64.94
N ASN A 394 -51.52 43.97 -65.91
CA ASN A 394 -51.14 42.59 -65.66
C ASN A 394 -49.81 42.51 -64.89
N GLY A 395 -48.87 43.41 -65.19
CA GLY A 395 -47.62 43.58 -64.44
C GLY A 395 -47.88 43.96 -62.98
N TYR A 396 -48.71 44.98 -62.73
CA TYR A 396 -49.09 45.39 -61.37
C TYR A 396 -49.77 44.26 -60.58
N ASN A 397 -50.70 43.54 -61.19
CA ASN A 397 -51.35 42.39 -60.55
C ASN A 397 -50.36 41.27 -60.21
N SER A 398 -49.41 40.98 -61.10
CA SER A 398 -48.36 40.00 -60.86
C SER A 398 -47.45 40.40 -59.69
N VAL A 399 -47.03 41.67 -59.64
CA VAL A 399 -46.23 42.21 -58.54
C VAL A 399 -46.99 42.15 -57.21
N ARG A 400 -48.27 42.51 -57.19
CA ARG A 400 -49.11 42.43 -55.99
C ARG A 400 -49.27 41.00 -55.49
N PHE A 401 -49.52 40.05 -56.40
CA PHE A 401 -49.62 38.63 -56.06
C PHE A 401 -48.30 38.10 -55.45
N ALA A 402 -47.17 38.40 -56.11
CA ALA A 402 -45.86 38.04 -55.60
C ALA A 402 -45.58 38.69 -54.23
N ASN A 403 -45.92 39.96 -54.05
CA ASN A 403 -45.76 40.66 -52.78
C ASN A 403 -46.58 39.99 -51.65
N ASN A 404 -47.83 39.60 -51.91
CA ASN A 404 -48.67 38.90 -50.94
C ASN A 404 -48.08 37.51 -50.56
N GLN A 405 -47.55 36.77 -51.53
CA GLN A 405 -46.86 35.51 -51.25
C GLN A 405 -45.59 35.72 -50.41
N LEU A 406 -44.78 36.72 -50.75
CA LEU A 406 -43.60 37.07 -49.97
C LEU A 406 -43.96 37.53 -48.55
N LEU A 407 -45.05 38.30 -48.38
CA LEU A 407 -45.51 38.75 -47.06
C LEU A 407 -45.93 37.57 -46.18
N ALA A 408 -46.67 36.60 -46.73
CA ALA A 408 -47.03 35.38 -46.05
C ALA A 408 -45.79 34.54 -45.70
N GLY A 409 -44.85 34.39 -46.63
CA GLY A 409 -43.57 33.69 -46.39
C GLY A 409 -42.72 34.38 -45.32
N SER A 410 -42.68 35.71 -45.30
CA SER A 410 -41.99 36.51 -44.29
C SER A 410 -42.60 36.35 -42.89
N ALA A 411 -43.94 36.24 -42.79
CA ALA A 411 -44.61 35.96 -41.53
C ALA A 411 -44.26 34.55 -41.00
N SER A 412 -44.29 33.54 -41.87
CA SER A 412 -43.87 32.18 -41.53
C SER A 412 -42.41 32.12 -41.09
N LEU A 413 -41.51 32.82 -41.78
CA LEU A 413 -40.10 32.94 -41.40
C LEU A 413 -39.95 33.57 -40.00
N THR A 414 -40.69 34.65 -39.72
CA THR A 414 -40.67 35.30 -38.40
C THR A 414 -41.10 34.33 -37.29
N ASN A 415 -42.15 33.54 -37.53
CA ASN A 415 -42.62 32.52 -36.58
C ASN A 415 -41.56 31.43 -36.35
N GLY A 416 -40.98 30.87 -37.42
CA GLY A 416 -39.91 29.88 -37.31
C GLY A 416 -38.67 30.40 -36.58
N LEU A 417 -38.32 31.68 -36.76
CA LEU A 417 -37.22 32.32 -36.03
C LEU A 417 -37.53 32.49 -34.54
N ASN A 418 -38.78 32.76 -34.17
CA ASN A 418 -39.19 32.81 -32.77
C ASN A 418 -39.10 31.42 -32.09
N GLU A 419 -39.50 30.36 -32.79
CA GLU A 419 -39.33 28.98 -32.31
C GLU A 419 -37.85 28.60 -32.16
N ALA A 420 -37.03 28.89 -33.18
CA ALA A 420 -35.59 28.67 -33.13
C ALA A 420 -34.91 29.45 -31.99
N LYS A 421 -35.35 30.69 -31.74
CA LYS A 421 -34.88 31.50 -30.59
C LYS A 421 -35.25 30.84 -29.25
N SER A 422 -36.47 30.33 -29.11
CA SER A 422 -36.91 29.61 -27.91
C SER A 422 -36.09 28.33 -27.69
N GLY A 423 -35.85 27.54 -28.74
CA GLY A 423 -34.98 26.38 -28.70
C GLY A 423 -33.54 26.73 -28.32
N SER A 424 -33.00 27.81 -28.90
CA SER A 424 -31.69 28.35 -28.56
C SER A 424 -31.58 28.76 -27.09
N GLN A 425 -32.60 29.40 -26.52
CA GLN A 425 -32.62 29.77 -25.10
C GLN A 425 -32.61 28.53 -24.18
N LYS A 426 -33.36 27.47 -24.53
CA LYS A 426 -33.34 26.21 -23.77
C LYS A 426 -31.95 25.58 -23.79
N LEU A 427 -31.29 25.57 -24.95
CA LEU A 427 -29.93 25.05 -25.08
C LEU A 427 -28.92 25.88 -24.27
N ALA A 428 -29.04 27.21 -24.27
CA ALA A 428 -28.21 28.10 -23.46
C ALA A 428 -28.36 27.83 -21.96
N ASN A 429 -29.60 27.65 -21.48
CA ASN A 429 -29.86 27.32 -20.09
C ASN A 429 -29.25 25.95 -19.71
N GLY A 430 -29.35 24.96 -20.60
CA GLY A 430 -28.73 23.65 -20.41
C GLY A 430 -27.20 23.73 -20.35
N ALA A 431 -26.57 24.48 -21.26
CA ALA A 431 -25.12 24.70 -21.26
C ALA A 431 -24.65 25.41 -19.97
N SER A 432 -25.37 26.43 -19.51
CA SER A 432 -25.06 27.13 -18.25
C SER A 432 -25.20 26.21 -17.03
N LEU A 433 -26.22 25.34 -17.01
CA LEU A 433 -26.37 24.35 -15.95
C LEU A 433 -25.20 23.35 -15.94
N LEU A 434 -24.81 22.82 -17.10
CA LEU A 434 -23.64 21.94 -17.25
C LEU A 434 -22.36 22.63 -16.76
N GLU A 435 -22.15 23.89 -17.12
CA GLU A 435 -20.99 24.68 -16.70
C GLU A 435 -20.97 24.87 -15.18
N SER A 436 -22.11 25.19 -14.55
CA SER A 436 -22.20 25.37 -13.09
C SER A 436 -21.88 24.11 -12.30
N ARG A 437 -22.18 22.93 -12.85
CA ARG A 437 -21.93 21.62 -12.22
C ARG A 437 -20.54 21.07 -12.51
N SER A 438 -19.90 21.57 -13.56
CA SER A 438 -18.60 21.12 -14.05
C SER A 438 -17.47 21.28 -13.02
N GLY A 439 -17.51 22.37 -12.22
CA GLY A 439 -16.54 22.59 -11.14
C GLY A 439 -16.57 21.49 -10.07
N ALA A 440 -17.76 21.18 -9.56
CA ALA A 440 -17.93 20.12 -8.56
C ALA A 440 -17.48 18.73 -9.07
N LEU A 441 -17.65 18.46 -10.37
CA LEU A 441 -17.18 17.22 -10.98
C LEU A 441 -15.65 17.16 -11.07
N ILE A 442 -14.99 18.27 -11.42
CA ILE A 442 -13.51 18.37 -11.38
C ILE A 442 -13.00 18.17 -9.95
N ASP A 443 -13.60 18.87 -8.98
CA ASP A 443 -13.18 18.78 -7.58
C ASP A 443 -13.36 17.37 -7.04
N GLY A 444 -14.51 16.74 -7.30
CA GLY A 444 -14.80 15.37 -6.87
C GLY A 444 -13.85 14.35 -7.48
N THR A 445 -13.56 14.44 -8.78
CA THR A 445 -12.59 13.55 -9.44
C THR A 445 -11.17 13.76 -8.92
N SER A 446 -10.77 15.00 -8.63
CA SER A 446 -9.49 15.31 -8.00
C SER A 446 -9.37 14.77 -6.57
N GLN A 447 -10.44 14.85 -5.77
CA GLN A 447 -10.47 14.30 -4.42
C GLN A 447 -10.36 12.78 -4.43
N LEU A 448 -11.09 12.10 -5.33
CA LEU A 448 -10.97 10.65 -5.50
C LEU A 448 -9.53 10.27 -5.90
N ALA A 449 -8.93 10.98 -6.86
CA ALA A 449 -7.56 10.70 -7.31
C ALA A 449 -6.56 10.85 -6.14
N SER A 450 -6.65 11.93 -5.36
CA SER A 450 -5.78 12.16 -4.20
C SER A 450 -6.00 11.12 -3.08
N GLY A 451 -7.25 10.70 -2.86
CA GLY A 451 -7.57 9.64 -1.90
C GLY A 451 -7.00 8.28 -2.32
N ALA A 452 -7.09 7.94 -3.60
CA ALA A 452 -6.51 6.71 -4.15
C ALA A 452 -4.97 6.71 -4.06
N ASP A 453 -4.31 7.84 -4.33
CA ASP A 453 -2.87 8.00 -4.15
C ASP A 453 -2.46 7.82 -2.69
N THR A 454 -3.18 8.46 -1.77
CA THR A 454 -2.94 8.32 -0.33
C THR A 454 -3.06 6.86 0.11
N LEU A 455 -4.11 6.16 -0.36
CA LEU A 455 -4.32 4.74 -0.07
C LEU A 455 -3.19 3.87 -0.62
N ALA A 456 -2.78 4.09 -1.88
CA ALA A 456 -1.69 3.37 -2.52
C ALA A 456 -0.38 3.52 -1.73
N ASN A 457 -0.02 4.76 -1.40
CA ASN A 457 1.21 5.07 -0.66
C ASN A 457 1.20 4.47 0.75
N LYS A 458 0.08 4.55 1.48
CA LYS A 458 -0.01 3.99 2.84
C LYS A 458 0.03 2.46 2.86
N LEU A 459 -0.56 1.79 1.86
CA LEU A 459 -0.48 0.34 1.72
C LEU A 459 0.94 -0.10 1.32
N ALA A 460 1.59 0.63 0.43
CA ALA A 460 2.99 0.37 0.04
C ALA A 460 3.94 0.54 1.23
N ASP A 461 3.78 1.60 2.03
CA ASP A 461 4.54 1.82 3.26
C ASP A 461 4.35 0.66 4.26
N ALA A 462 3.12 0.20 4.45
CA ALA A 462 2.82 -0.93 5.33
C ALA A 462 3.46 -2.24 4.83
N SER A 463 3.36 -2.52 3.52
CA SER A 463 4.02 -3.66 2.86
C SER A 463 5.54 -3.63 3.08
N ASN A 464 6.17 -2.48 2.84
CA ASN A 464 7.61 -2.31 3.01
C ASN A 464 8.06 -2.51 4.46
N ARG A 465 7.31 -2.00 5.44
CA ARG A 465 7.63 -2.21 6.87
C ARG A 465 7.60 -3.69 7.26
N ILE A 466 6.68 -4.47 6.70
CA ILE A 466 6.63 -5.92 6.93
C ILE A 466 7.80 -6.62 6.25
N LYS A 467 8.11 -6.28 4.99
CA LYS A 467 9.23 -6.87 4.23
C LYS A 467 10.62 -6.62 4.86
N ILE A 468 10.80 -5.52 5.59
CA ILE A 468 12.08 -5.17 6.25
C ILE A 468 12.30 -6.00 7.53
N GLN A 469 11.25 -6.55 8.15
CA GLN A 469 11.44 -7.44 9.28
C GLN A 469 11.99 -8.79 8.80
N PRO A 470 13.13 -9.26 9.34
CA PRO A 470 13.72 -10.51 8.89
C PRO A 470 12.85 -11.68 9.37
N THR A 471 12.17 -12.38 8.46
CA THR A 471 11.28 -13.51 8.76
C THR A 471 11.95 -14.89 8.55
N GLY A 472 13.21 -14.89 8.12
CA GLY A 472 13.96 -16.09 7.74
C GLY A 472 14.27 -17.05 8.91
N ALA A 473 14.83 -18.22 8.56
CA ALA A 473 15.12 -19.30 9.51
C ALA A 473 15.98 -18.87 10.70
N THR A 474 16.92 -17.95 10.50
CA THR A 474 17.76 -17.40 11.58
C THR A 474 16.93 -16.65 12.63
N THR A 475 15.98 -15.80 12.21
CA THR A 475 15.09 -15.10 13.14
C THR A 475 14.18 -16.10 13.85
N GLN A 476 13.65 -17.10 13.14
CA GLN A 476 12.83 -18.16 13.73
C GLN A 476 13.61 -18.89 14.84
N GLN A 477 14.89 -19.18 14.60
CA GLN A 477 15.78 -19.81 15.58
C GLN A 477 16.06 -18.86 16.77
N GLN A 478 16.28 -17.57 16.53
CA GLN A 478 16.49 -16.59 17.60
C GLN A 478 15.24 -16.35 18.45
N ILE A 479 14.03 -16.48 17.88
CA ILE A 479 12.77 -16.46 18.66
C ILE A 479 12.65 -17.71 19.53
N ALA A 480 13.02 -18.88 18.99
CA ALA A 480 12.95 -20.15 19.70
C ALA A 480 13.99 -20.29 20.82
N ASN A 481 15.17 -19.68 20.63
CA ASN A 481 16.28 -19.76 21.56
C ASN A 481 17.01 -18.40 21.66
N PRO A 482 16.40 -17.41 22.36
CA PRO A 482 16.87 -16.02 22.34
C PRO A 482 18.11 -15.77 23.19
N VAL A 483 18.46 -16.67 24.11
CA VAL A 483 19.55 -16.47 25.06
C VAL A 483 20.55 -17.60 24.93
N LYS A 484 21.78 -17.24 24.55
CA LYS A 484 22.93 -18.13 24.64
C LYS A 484 23.57 -17.99 26.01
N SER A 485 23.81 -19.10 26.69
CA SER A 485 24.61 -19.11 27.91
C SER A 485 26.08 -19.28 27.55
N GLU A 486 26.94 -18.39 28.02
CA GLU A 486 28.39 -18.57 28.00
C GLU A 486 28.84 -18.91 29.42
N MET A 487 29.32 -20.13 29.61
CA MET A 487 29.77 -20.62 30.90
C MET A 487 31.30 -20.59 30.93
N THR A 488 31.87 -19.86 31.88
CA THR A 488 33.30 -19.88 32.16
C THR A 488 33.50 -20.63 33.47
N GLU A 489 34.05 -21.84 33.40
CA GLU A 489 34.40 -22.62 34.57
C GLU A 489 35.78 -22.20 35.10
N LYS A 490 35.92 -22.12 36.42
CA LYS A 490 37.21 -21.93 37.08
C LYS A 490 37.60 -23.23 37.78
N GLY A 491 38.76 -23.76 37.43
CA GLY A 491 39.22 -25.08 37.86
C GLY A 491 38.72 -26.20 36.95
N ASN A 492 39.34 -27.36 37.05
CA ASN A 492 39.05 -28.53 36.25
C ASN A 492 38.58 -29.70 37.13
N VAL A 493 37.31 -30.06 37.00
CA VAL A 493 36.72 -31.24 37.66
C VAL A 493 36.10 -32.13 36.57
N PRO A 494 36.91 -32.97 35.90
CA PRO A 494 36.44 -33.73 34.73
C PRO A 494 35.33 -34.73 35.04
N ASN A 495 35.33 -35.31 36.24
CA ASN A 495 34.37 -36.34 36.64
C ASN A 495 34.18 -36.38 38.17
N TYR A 496 33.29 -37.26 38.62
CA TYR A 496 32.97 -37.43 40.03
C TYR A 496 34.17 -37.88 40.88
N GLY A 497 35.03 -38.73 40.32
CA GLY A 497 36.24 -39.22 40.95
C GLY A 497 37.18 -38.07 41.34
N TYR A 498 37.36 -37.08 40.47
CA TYR A 498 38.12 -35.86 40.79
C TYR A 498 37.48 -35.07 41.92
N ALA A 499 36.15 -34.89 41.88
CA ALA A 499 35.41 -34.16 42.91
C ALA A 499 35.56 -34.80 44.30
N LEU A 500 35.55 -36.14 44.37
CA LEU A 500 35.58 -36.91 45.61
C LEU A 500 37.01 -37.28 46.07
N SER A 501 38.00 -37.21 45.17
CA SER A 501 39.41 -37.55 45.45
C SER A 501 39.98 -36.85 46.69
N PRO A 502 39.83 -35.53 46.91
CA PRO A 502 40.36 -34.87 48.10
C PRO A 502 39.88 -35.48 49.41
N TYR A 503 38.58 -35.82 49.47
CA TYR A 503 37.96 -36.43 50.65
C TYR A 503 38.49 -37.83 50.90
N VAL A 504 38.47 -38.66 49.87
CA VAL A 504 38.85 -40.07 49.97
C VAL A 504 40.35 -40.22 50.24
N LEU A 505 41.22 -39.42 49.59
CA LEU A 505 42.66 -39.41 49.88
C LEU A 505 42.96 -39.05 51.33
N SER A 506 42.28 -38.03 51.85
CA SER A 506 42.42 -37.59 53.24
C SER A 506 41.97 -38.68 54.22
N LEU A 507 40.79 -39.26 53.99
CA LEU A 507 40.24 -40.35 54.79
C LEU A 507 41.21 -41.55 54.85
N SER A 508 41.71 -41.98 53.70
CA SER A 508 42.61 -43.13 53.57
C SER A 508 43.92 -42.96 54.36
N LEU A 509 44.52 -41.77 54.32
CA LEU A 509 45.75 -41.48 55.08
C LEU A 509 45.52 -41.49 56.60
N PHE A 510 44.37 -41.00 57.06
CA PHE A 510 44.04 -41.01 58.49
C PHE A 510 43.82 -42.44 58.99
N VAL A 511 43.10 -43.26 58.22
CA VAL A 511 42.90 -44.68 58.52
C VAL A 511 44.24 -45.43 58.55
N GLY A 512 45.12 -45.19 57.56
CA GLY A 512 46.46 -45.78 57.56
C GLY A 512 47.28 -45.41 58.79
N ALA A 513 47.18 -44.16 59.27
CA ALA A 513 47.79 -43.74 60.54
C ALA A 513 47.22 -44.49 61.76
N ILE A 514 45.90 -44.69 61.84
CA ILE A 514 45.27 -45.50 62.91
C ILE A 514 45.82 -46.92 62.89
N VAL A 515 45.77 -47.59 61.73
CA VAL A 515 46.13 -49.00 61.66
C VAL A 515 47.60 -49.23 62.00
N LEU A 516 48.50 -48.34 61.53
CA LEU A 516 49.90 -48.42 61.92
C LEU A 516 50.07 -48.32 63.44
N ASN A 517 49.41 -47.37 64.10
CA ASN A 517 49.52 -47.17 65.55
C ASN A 517 48.81 -48.24 66.40
N VAL A 518 47.93 -49.03 65.79
CA VAL A 518 47.33 -50.21 66.41
C VAL A 518 48.29 -51.40 66.37
N ILE A 519 48.92 -51.64 65.23
CA ILE A 519 49.75 -52.84 64.99
C ILE A 519 51.19 -52.63 65.47
N TYR A 520 51.78 -51.50 65.14
CA TYR A 520 53.15 -51.18 65.57
C TYR A 520 53.14 -50.79 67.07
N PRO A 521 54.01 -51.38 67.91
CA PRO A 521 54.07 -51.10 69.34
C PRO A 521 54.75 -49.74 69.62
N ILE A 522 54.09 -48.65 69.24
CA ILE A 522 54.66 -47.30 69.24
C ILE A 522 55.05 -46.80 70.65
N ARG A 523 54.47 -47.39 71.70
CA ARG A 523 54.73 -47.05 73.11
C ARG A 523 55.91 -47.80 73.74
N LYS A 524 56.30 -48.97 73.21
CA LYS A 524 57.40 -49.80 73.77
C LYS A 524 58.76 -49.18 73.48
N THR A 525 59.76 -49.34 74.33
CA THR A 525 61.15 -48.87 74.10
C THR A 525 62.09 -50.06 73.97
N PHE A 526 63.02 -50.01 73.01
CA PHE A 526 63.95 -51.12 72.72
C PHE A 526 65.42 -50.81 73.09
N SER A 527 65.65 -49.74 73.84
CA SER A 527 66.94 -49.39 74.46
C SER A 527 66.70 -48.55 75.71
N GLU A 528 67.76 -48.36 76.52
CA GLU A 528 67.76 -47.34 77.57
C GLU A 528 67.38 -45.98 77.00
N GLN A 529 66.62 -45.24 77.79
CA GLN A 529 66.13 -43.92 77.42
C GLN A 529 67.27 -42.93 77.66
N GLU A 530 67.64 -42.12 76.66
CA GLU A 530 68.75 -41.14 76.80
C GLU A 530 68.23 -39.70 76.91
N SER A 531 67.15 -39.36 76.19
CA SER A 531 66.54 -38.03 76.15
C SER A 531 65.16 -38.08 75.49
N ALA A 532 64.26 -37.19 75.88
CA ALA A 532 62.92 -37.08 75.28
C ALA A 532 62.95 -36.83 73.77
N ILE A 533 63.90 -36.02 73.28
CA ILE A 533 64.05 -35.74 71.84
C ILE A 533 64.55 -36.99 71.10
N ARG A 534 65.47 -37.77 71.70
CA ARG A 534 65.99 -39.00 71.07
C ARG A 534 64.95 -40.10 71.05
N TRP A 535 64.12 -40.19 72.08
CA TRP A 535 62.98 -41.12 72.15
C TRP A 535 61.90 -40.74 71.13
N TRP A 536 61.52 -39.46 71.08
CA TRP A 536 60.64 -38.95 70.04
C TRP A 536 61.18 -39.27 68.65
N LEU A 537 62.46 -38.97 68.40
CA LEU A 537 63.09 -39.20 67.10
C LEU A 537 63.11 -40.68 66.70
N SER A 538 63.27 -41.62 67.67
CA SER A 538 63.22 -43.05 67.36
C SER A 538 61.84 -43.44 66.83
N LYS A 539 60.77 -43.03 67.52
CA LYS A 539 59.38 -43.35 67.13
C LYS A 539 58.92 -42.58 65.90
N ALA A 540 59.21 -41.28 65.85
CA ALA A 540 58.90 -40.41 64.72
C ALA A 540 59.60 -40.88 63.44
N SER A 541 60.79 -41.50 63.53
CA SER A 541 61.45 -42.04 62.33
C SER A 541 60.69 -43.23 61.71
N VAL A 542 60.18 -44.16 62.52
CA VAL A 542 59.46 -45.34 62.03
C VAL A 542 58.07 -44.94 61.55
N ALA A 543 57.35 -44.15 62.35
CA ALA A 543 56.06 -43.61 61.99
C ALA A 543 56.16 -42.68 60.76
N GLY A 544 57.23 -41.90 60.66
CA GLY A 544 57.50 -41.01 59.54
C GLY A 544 57.80 -41.75 58.23
N VAL A 545 58.58 -42.83 58.29
CA VAL A 545 58.80 -43.68 57.09
C VAL A 545 57.51 -44.36 56.65
N ALA A 546 56.69 -44.85 57.59
CA ALA A 546 55.38 -45.39 57.25
C ALA A 546 54.44 -44.31 56.66
N ALA A 547 54.43 -43.10 57.22
CA ALA A 547 53.67 -41.96 56.70
C ALA A 547 54.12 -41.57 55.28
N PHE A 548 55.42 -41.60 55.03
CA PHE A 548 55.98 -41.38 53.70
C PHE A 548 55.54 -42.49 52.73
N MET A 549 55.80 -43.76 53.06
CA MET A 549 55.47 -44.90 52.19
C MET A 549 53.98 -44.95 51.85
N GLN A 550 53.10 -44.82 52.84
CA GLN A 550 51.65 -44.87 52.61
C GLN A 550 51.19 -43.73 51.68
N ALA A 551 51.77 -42.52 51.82
CA ALA A 551 51.43 -41.38 50.98
C ALA A 551 51.95 -41.55 49.56
N THR A 552 53.19 -42.05 49.40
CA THR A 552 53.77 -42.33 48.08
C THR A 552 52.97 -43.38 47.34
N ILE A 553 52.67 -44.51 47.99
CA ILE A 553 51.90 -45.61 47.38
C ILE A 553 50.52 -45.10 46.96
N LEU A 554 49.81 -44.40 47.86
CA LEU A 554 48.50 -43.84 47.58
C LEU A 554 48.52 -42.86 46.40
N MET A 555 49.49 -41.94 46.38
CA MET A 555 49.70 -40.98 45.30
C MET A 555 49.92 -41.68 43.95
N LEU A 556 50.78 -42.69 43.90
CA LEU A 556 51.07 -43.45 42.68
C LEU A 556 49.83 -44.20 42.18
N VAL A 557 49.04 -44.80 43.07
CA VAL A 557 47.78 -45.45 42.69
C VAL A 557 46.80 -44.44 42.12
N MET A 558 46.65 -43.26 42.73
CA MET A 558 45.72 -42.25 42.20
C MET A 558 46.14 -41.78 40.81
N VAL A 559 47.42 -41.47 40.62
CA VAL A 559 47.91 -40.89 39.36
C VAL A 559 47.99 -41.93 38.26
N PHE A 560 48.58 -43.11 38.52
CA PHE A 560 48.88 -44.09 37.48
C PHE A 560 47.80 -45.15 37.27
N PHE A 561 47.03 -45.51 38.31
CA PHE A 561 46.02 -46.56 38.20
C PHE A 561 44.60 -46.00 38.00
N LEU A 562 44.26 -44.90 38.67
CA LEU A 562 42.96 -44.23 38.49
C LEU A 562 42.99 -43.09 37.47
N GLY A 563 44.18 -42.65 37.03
CA GLY A 563 44.32 -41.58 36.03
C GLY A 563 44.02 -40.19 36.57
N LEU A 564 44.24 -39.94 37.87
CA LEU A 564 44.15 -38.61 38.46
C LEU A 564 45.29 -37.73 37.92
N THR A 565 44.95 -36.61 37.27
CA THR A 565 45.90 -35.60 36.80
C THR A 565 45.71 -34.31 37.61
N PRO A 566 46.48 -34.11 38.69
CA PRO A 566 46.37 -32.90 39.48
C PRO A 566 46.75 -31.66 38.66
N GLU A 567 45.92 -30.62 38.70
CA GLU A 567 46.19 -29.34 38.03
C GLU A 567 47.49 -28.69 38.54
N HIS A 568 47.81 -28.90 39.81
CA HIS A 568 49.05 -28.43 40.43
C HIS A 568 49.82 -29.60 41.06
N PRO A 569 50.63 -30.35 40.29
CA PRO A 569 51.31 -31.54 40.78
C PRO A 569 52.19 -31.31 42.02
N ALA A 570 52.91 -30.17 42.08
CA ALA A 570 53.73 -29.83 43.24
C ALA A 570 52.89 -29.58 44.51
N HIS A 571 51.74 -28.91 44.36
CA HIS A 571 50.82 -28.66 45.46
C HIS A 571 50.19 -29.99 45.94
N PHE A 572 49.91 -30.89 45.01
CA PHE A 572 49.34 -32.20 45.32
C PHE A 572 50.33 -33.06 46.13
N ILE A 573 51.59 -33.13 45.67
CA ILE A 573 52.68 -33.82 46.38
C ILE A 573 52.89 -33.21 47.78
N GLY A 574 52.93 -31.87 47.88
CA GLY A 574 53.09 -31.20 49.17
C GLY A 574 51.95 -31.50 50.14
N ALA A 575 50.70 -31.38 49.69
CA ALA A 575 49.52 -31.62 50.49
C ALA A 575 49.40 -33.08 50.95
N ILE A 576 49.66 -34.06 50.07
CA ILE A 576 49.52 -35.48 50.42
C ILE A 576 50.54 -35.92 51.46
N TYR A 577 51.81 -35.51 51.33
CA TYR A 577 52.83 -35.82 52.33
C TYR A 577 52.55 -35.11 53.65
N LEU A 578 52.29 -33.79 53.63
CA LEU A 578 52.04 -33.05 54.86
C LEU A 578 50.83 -33.60 55.63
N THR A 579 49.75 -33.92 54.91
CA THR A 579 48.56 -34.56 55.48
C THR A 579 48.90 -35.89 56.14
N SER A 580 49.66 -36.76 55.45
CA SER A 580 50.07 -38.06 56.00
C SER A 580 50.91 -37.91 57.27
N PHE A 581 51.89 -36.99 57.28
CA PHE A 581 52.71 -36.74 58.46
C PHE A 581 51.91 -36.13 59.61
N ALA A 582 51.01 -35.17 59.33
CA ALA A 582 50.17 -34.54 60.33
C ALA A 582 49.26 -35.57 61.00
N TYR A 583 48.57 -36.40 60.22
CA TYR A 583 47.72 -37.46 60.74
C TYR A 583 48.49 -38.52 61.51
N MET A 584 49.63 -38.96 60.97
CA MET A 584 50.49 -39.90 61.68
C MET A 584 50.91 -39.35 63.04
N SER A 585 51.25 -38.06 63.11
CA SER A 585 51.67 -37.41 64.34
C SER A 585 50.53 -37.25 65.34
N ILE A 586 49.34 -36.86 64.90
CA ILE A 586 48.15 -36.73 65.76
C ILE A 586 47.76 -38.09 66.34
N VAL A 587 47.65 -39.11 65.50
CA VAL A 587 47.28 -40.46 65.94
C VAL A 587 48.36 -41.03 66.86
N SER A 588 49.63 -40.87 66.50
CA SER A 588 50.76 -41.31 67.34
C SER A 588 50.73 -40.62 68.70
N LEU A 589 50.49 -39.30 68.76
CA LEU A 589 50.34 -38.57 70.02
C LEU A 589 49.25 -39.21 70.90
N LEU A 590 48.04 -39.37 70.36
CA LEU A 590 46.91 -39.91 71.11
C LEU A 590 47.24 -41.30 71.67
N VAL A 591 47.80 -42.18 70.84
CA VAL A 591 48.14 -43.56 71.23
C VAL A 591 49.33 -43.61 72.19
N ILE A 592 50.34 -42.77 72.04
CA ILE A 592 51.51 -42.74 72.93
C ILE A 592 51.12 -42.29 74.34
N VAL A 593 50.31 -41.22 74.42
CA VAL A 593 49.89 -40.60 75.67
C VAL A 593 48.87 -41.47 76.39
N LEU A 594 47.84 -41.92 75.68
CA LEU A 594 46.64 -42.53 76.25
C LEU A 594 46.48 -44.03 75.97
N ASP A 595 47.33 -44.64 75.14
CA ASP A 595 47.31 -46.07 74.81
C ASP A 595 45.98 -46.54 74.19
N ASN A 596 45.32 -47.56 74.73
CA ASN A 596 44.04 -48.07 74.24
C ASN A 596 42.94 -46.99 74.19
N PRO A 597 42.71 -46.17 75.24
CA PRO A 597 41.86 -44.98 75.14
C PRO A 597 42.26 -44.03 74.00
N GLY A 598 43.55 -43.85 73.74
CA GLY A 598 44.05 -43.03 72.65
C GLY A 598 43.65 -43.54 71.27
N ARG A 599 43.69 -44.87 71.07
CA ARG A 599 43.23 -45.53 69.84
C ARG A 599 41.73 -45.31 69.62
N PHE A 600 40.94 -45.45 70.69
CA PHE A 600 39.51 -45.17 70.64
C PHE A 600 39.23 -43.70 70.29
N LEU A 601 39.93 -42.75 70.92
CA LEU A 601 39.77 -41.32 70.60
C LEU A 601 40.18 -40.98 69.16
N ALA A 602 41.19 -41.65 68.60
CA ALA A 602 41.55 -41.49 67.19
C ALA A 602 40.41 -41.96 66.26
N MET A 603 39.70 -43.05 66.62
CA MET A 603 38.52 -43.51 65.89
C MET A 603 37.33 -42.54 66.04
N VAL A 604 37.09 -42.01 67.24
CA VAL A 604 36.06 -40.98 67.47
C VAL A 604 36.35 -39.72 66.64
N LEU A 605 37.62 -39.27 66.63
CA LEU A 605 38.05 -38.15 65.82
C LEU A 605 37.88 -38.42 64.32
N LEU A 606 38.12 -39.65 63.86
CA LEU A 606 37.82 -40.06 62.49
C LEU A 606 36.33 -39.88 62.18
N VAL A 607 35.43 -40.47 62.98
CA VAL A 607 33.97 -40.39 62.76
C VAL A 607 33.48 -38.94 62.77
N LEU A 608 33.98 -38.13 63.70
CA LEU A 608 33.62 -36.72 63.80
C LEU A 608 34.01 -35.95 62.53
N GLN A 609 35.20 -36.24 62.01
CA GLN A 609 35.72 -35.62 60.79
C GLN A 609 34.88 -35.94 59.55
N LEU A 610 34.34 -37.15 59.42
CA LEU A 610 33.52 -37.53 58.26
C LEU A 610 32.31 -36.60 58.06
N GLY A 611 31.72 -36.12 59.16
CA GLY A 611 30.59 -35.18 59.11
C GLY A 611 30.99 -33.70 59.06
N SER A 612 32.17 -33.34 59.58
CA SER A 612 32.58 -31.93 59.73
C SER A 612 33.55 -31.43 58.66
N SER A 613 34.08 -32.26 57.76
CA SER A 613 35.23 -31.89 56.92
C SER A 613 34.92 -31.49 55.46
N GLU A 614 33.67 -31.18 55.10
CA GLU A 614 33.31 -30.74 53.73
C GLU A 614 33.64 -31.75 52.63
N GLY A 615 33.59 -33.05 52.95
CA GLY A 615 34.01 -34.12 52.04
C GLY A 615 33.14 -34.23 50.80
N THR A 616 31.86 -34.53 51.00
CA THR A 616 30.87 -34.76 49.94
C THR A 616 29.92 -33.57 49.76
N PHE A 617 29.57 -32.91 50.86
CA PHE A 617 28.65 -31.77 50.87
C PHE A 617 29.35 -30.53 51.45
N PRO A 618 28.98 -29.32 51.02
CA PRO A 618 29.44 -28.08 51.65
C PRO A 618 29.07 -28.06 53.14
N ILE A 619 29.93 -27.52 54.01
CA ILE A 619 29.69 -27.53 55.46
C ILE A 619 28.41 -26.78 55.83
N GLN A 620 28.04 -25.78 55.02
CA GLN A 620 26.87 -24.95 55.21
C GLN A 620 25.55 -25.74 55.14
N THR A 621 25.56 -26.93 54.52
CA THR A 621 24.39 -27.81 54.47
C THR A 621 24.32 -28.78 55.66
N ALA A 622 25.36 -28.89 56.48
CA ALA A 622 25.37 -29.70 57.70
C ALA A 622 24.65 -28.97 58.86
N ASN A 623 24.28 -29.69 59.91
CA ASN A 623 23.70 -29.07 61.11
C ASN A 623 24.73 -28.20 61.88
N GLY A 624 24.25 -27.34 62.78
CA GLY A 624 25.10 -26.38 63.50
C GLY A 624 26.22 -27.01 64.33
N PHE A 625 26.06 -28.25 64.80
CA PHE A 625 27.10 -28.97 65.54
C PHE A 625 28.33 -29.26 64.66
N PHE A 626 28.14 -29.81 63.47
CA PHE A 626 29.25 -30.12 62.56
C PHE A 626 29.89 -28.84 61.98
N GLN A 627 29.10 -27.79 61.76
CA GLN A 627 29.62 -26.48 61.35
C GLN A 627 30.59 -25.89 62.37
N ALA A 628 30.28 -26.00 63.68
CA ALA A 628 31.15 -25.50 64.75
C ALA A 628 32.46 -26.28 64.88
N ILE A 629 32.46 -27.57 64.51
CA ILE A 629 33.61 -28.46 64.65
C ILE A 629 34.53 -28.43 63.43
N ASN A 630 34.00 -28.10 62.24
CA ASN A 630 34.74 -27.98 60.99
C ASN A 630 36.11 -27.28 61.10
N PRO A 631 36.26 -26.10 61.74
CA PRO A 631 37.56 -25.43 61.81
C PRO A 631 38.56 -26.12 62.76
N LEU A 632 38.09 -27.00 63.65
CA LEU A 632 38.92 -27.64 64.68
C LEU A 632 39.52 -28.98 64.23
N VAL A 633 39.07 -29.52 63.10
CA VAL A 633 39.54 -30.82 62.63
C VAL A 633 40.57 -30.69 61.50
N PRO A 634 41.65 -31.48 61.53
CA PRO A 634 42.71 -31.40 60.52
C PRO A 634 42.23 -31.86 59.14
N MET A 635 41.20 -32.71 59.06
CA MET A 635 40.65 -33.19 57.78
C MET A 635 39.99 -32.13 56.90
N THR A 636 39.44 -31.07 57.48
CA THR A 636 38.93 -29.93 56.71
C THR A 636 40.02 -29.32 55.83
N TYR A 637 41.22 -29.12 56.41
CA TYR A 637 42.30 -28.40 55.75
C TYR A 637 43.05 -29.27 54.74
N SER A 638 43.20 -30.57 54.98
CA SER A 638 43.74 -31.47 53.97
C SER A 638 42.82 -31.60 52.76
N ILE A 639 41.50 -31.68 52.96
CA ILE A 639 40.54 -31.72 51.85
C ILE A 639 40.60 -30.44 51.04
N ARG A 640 40.63 -29.26 51.70
CA ARG A 640 40.74 -27.97 51.01
C ARG A 640 42.05 -27.84 50.22
N ALA A 641 43.18 -28.23 50.81
CA ALA A 641 44.49 -28.20 50.14
C ALA A 641 44.54 -29.18 48.95
N LEU A 642 44.05 -30.41 49.14
CA LEU A 642 43.99 -31.42 48.08
C LEU A 642 43.01 -31.02 46.97
N ARG A 643 41.88 -30.38 47.29
CA ARG A 643 40.91 -29.89 46.31
C ARG A 643 41.52 -28.84 45.39
N GLN A 644 42.20 -27.84 45.96
CA GLN A 644 42.91 -26.85 45.16
C GLN A 644 44.08 -27.46 44.36
N ALA A 645 44.77 -28.45 44.93
CA ALA A 645 45.88 -29.09 44.24
C ALA A 645 45.44 -29.98 43.06
N ILE A 646 44.29 -30.66 43.20
CA ILE A 646 43.76 -31.59 42.20
C ILE A 646 43.00 -30.84 41.11
N SER A 647 42.08 -29.95 41.50
CA SER A 647 41.08 -29.36 40.60
C SER A 647 41.25 -27.86 40.37
N GLY A 648 42.21 -27.21 41.03
CA GLY A 648 42.47 -25.77 40.88
C GLY A 648 41.25 -24.88 41.08
N GLY A 649 41.25 -23.73 40.40
CA GLY A 649 40.13 -22.79 40.37
C GLY A 649 39.99 -21.85 41.58
N LEU A 650 40.64 -22.15 42.71
CA LEU A 650 40.73 -21.28 43.88
C LEU A 650 42.09 -20.55 43.91
N ASP A 651 42.24 -19.56 44.79
CA ASP A 651 43.50 -18.83 44.90
C ASP A 651 44.58 -19.61 45.68
N ASN A 652 45.84 -19.22 45.52
CA ASN A 652 46.95 -19.83 46.25
C ASN A 652 46.90 -19.54 47.76
N ALA A 653 46.19 -18.50 48.19
CA ALA A 653 46.01 -18.20 49.61
C ALA A 653 45.14 -19.25 50.31
N PHE A 654 44.15 -19.82 49.61
CA PHE A 654 43.29 -20.89 50.07
C PHE A 654 44.08 -22.18 50.33
N TYR A 655 44.96 -22.56 49.39
CA TYR A 655 45.90 -23.67 49.59
C TYR A 655 46.88 -23.38 50.72
N GLY A 656 47.56 -22.23 50.67
CA GLY A 656 48.58 -21.85 51.63
C GLY A 656 48.05 -21.81 53.06
N GLY A 657 46.88 -21.21 53.27
CA GLY A 657 46.22 -21.16 54.57
C GLY A 657 45.92 -22.56 55.12
N SER A 658 45.41 -23.46 54.27
CA SER A 658 45.13 -24.85 54.65
C SER A 658 46.41 -25.62 55.01
N MET A 659 47.48 -25.44 54.24
CA MET A 659 48.78 -26.05 54.50
C MET A 659 49.38 -25.56 55.82
N TRP A 660 49.32 -24.26 56.12
CA TRP A 660 49.84 -23.73 57.38
C TRP A 660 49.08 -24.25 58.61
N VAL A 661 47.76 -24.43 58.51
CA VAL A 661 46.99 -25.05 59.60
C VAL A 661 47.41 -26.51 59.80
N LEU A 662 47.62 -27.28 58.73
CA LEU A 662 48.15 -28.65 58.83
C LEU A 662 49.57 -28.70 59.42
N VAL A 663 50.45 -27.76 59.07
CA VAL A 663 51.76 -27.60 59.72
C VAL A 663 51.56 -27.33 61.22
N GLY A 664 50.62 -26.46 61.58
CA GLY A 664 50.27 -26.18 62.97
C GLY A 664 49.87 -27.45 63.74
N PHE A 665 48.98 -28.27 63.17
CA PHE A 665 48.59 -29.56 63.74
C PHE A 665 49.78 -30.52 63.88
N LEU A 666 50.62 -30.64 62.85
CA LEU A 666 51.81 -31.48 62.85
C LEU A 666 52.78 -31.07 63.97
N LEU A 667 53.11 -29.78 64.06
CA LEU A 667 54.02 -29.24 65.07
C LEU A 667 53.44 -29.41 66.48
N MET A 668 52.18 -29.04 66.69
CA MET A 668 51.51 -29.17 67.98
C MET A 668 51.51 -30.63 68.45
N ALA A 669 51.17 -31.59 67.57
CA ALA A 669 51.13 -32.99 67.93
C ALA A 669 52.51 -33.54 68.35
N ASN A 670 53.56 -33.17 67.62
CA ASN A 670 54.93 -33.57 67.94
C ASN A 670 55.46 -32.87 69.20
N LEU A 671 55.19 -31.58 69.39
CA LEU A 671 55.58 -30.84 70.60
C LEU A 671 54.91 -31.43 71.86
N LEU A 672 53.62 -31.75 71.80
CA LEU A 672 52.91 -32.41 72.89
C LEU A 672 53.47 -33.81 73.17
N THR A 673 53.86 -34.54 72.13
CA THR A 673 54.48 -35.86 72.27
C THR A 673 55.85 -35.75 72.96
N ILE A 674 56.69 -34.80 72.55
CA ILE A 674 57.98 -34.51 73.17
C ILE A 674 57.78 -34.05 74.63
N GLY A 675 56.79 -33.20 74.88
CA GLY A 675 56.42 -32.76 76.23
C GLY A 675 56.02 -33.93 77.12
N PHE A 676 55.19 -34.85 76.61
CA PHE A 676 54.83 -36.08 77.32
C PHE A 676 56.04 -36.97 77.60
N PHE A 677 56.94 -37.17 76.62
CA PHE A 677 58.18 -37.91 76.84
C PHE A 677 59.13 -37.23 77.81
N THR A 678 59.16 -35.90 77.86
CA THR A 678 59.94 -35.14 78.86
C THR A 678 59.38 -35.35 80.25
N TYR A 679 58.05 -35.27 80.41
CA TYR A 679 57.37 -35.53 81.67
C TYR A 679 57.57 -36.97 82.16
N ARG A 680 57.33 -37.96 81.28
CA ARG A 680 57.50 -39.38 81.59
C ARG A 680 58.96 -39.75 81.83
N GLY A 681 59.86 -39.13 81.07
CA GLY A 681 61.30 -39.23 81.22
C GLY A 681 61.77 -38.81 82.60
N LYS A 682 61.32 -37.66 83.14
CA LYS A 682 61.71 -37.21 84.50
C LYS A 682 61.39 -38.23 85.61
N ARG A 683 60.40 -39.11 85.41
CA ARG A 683 60.06 -40.19 86.36
C ARG A 683 60.96 -41.44 86.26
N LYS A 684 61.69 -41.63 85.15
CA LYS A 684 62.64 -42.76 84.96
C LYS A 684 64.11 -42.31 84.88
N PHE A 685 64.40 -41.07 84.47
CA PHE A 685 65.75 -40.51 84.36
C PHE A 685 66.33 -40.06 85.70
N ALA A 686 65.50 -39.94 86.75
CA ALA A 686 65.94 -39.48 88.06
C ALA A 686 66.50 -40.61 88.95
N HIS A 687 66.26 -41.90 88.65
CA HIS A 687 66.79 -43.01 89.44
C HIS A 687 67.04 -44.27 88.58
N THR A 688 68.12 -44.99 88.92
CA THR A 688 68.61 -46.31 88.43
C THR A 688 69.27 -46.28 87.04
N SER A 689 70.60 -46.45 86.87
CA SER A 689 71.52 -47.54 87.27
C SER A 689 70.94 -48.93 87.02
N VAL A 690 71.40 -49.54 85.92
CA VAL A 690 71.48 -50.97 85.61
C VAL A 690 70.76 -51.89 86.60
N ASP A 691 69.67 -52.48 86.13
CA ASP A 691 69.23 -53.87 86.40
C ASP A 691 68.59 -54.30 85.06
N GLY A 692 68.98 -55.37 84.36
CA GLY A 692 69.31 -56.70 84.85
C GLY A 692 68.14 -57.64 84.53
N ASP A 693 68.22 -58.33 83.39
CA ASP A 693 67.51 -59.54 82.92
C ASP A 693 65.98 -59.73 83.09
N ASP A 694 65.26 -59.74 81.95
CA ASP A 694 64.48 -60.89 81.38
C ASP A 694 63.57 -60.46 80.20
#